data_AF-A0A4U0W1H8-F1
#
_entry.id   AF-A0A4U0W1H8-F1
#
_cell.length_a   1.000
_cell.length_b   1.000
_cell.length_c   1.000
_cell.angle_alpha   90.00
_cell.angle_beta   90.00
_cell.angle_gamma   90.00
#
_symmetry.space_group_name_H-M   'P 1'
#
loop_
_entity.id
_entity.type
_entity.pdbx_description
1 polymer ?
#
loop_
_entity_poly.entity_id
_entity_poly.type
_entity_poly.pdbx_seq_one_letter_code
_entity_poly.pdbx_strand_id
1 'polypeptide(L)'
;MNWAMADHMRREGFVRMEMPVITSSDCEGAGEVFRVVDATSDTASPANDVSSVNVESSLSPSSSADSTAPSPAPAPARYLTVSTQLHLEAINASLPRVYTLAPCFRAEKSDTARHLQEFWMLEAEVAFLDADVPTALNQVMTVAEDVVRAVARHVRGLPELEHYFAKQTPELDARLDSLLIEQPYARMTYSRAVELLQEHVANEPDAFVFAPQWGAGLQTEHERWLAEQYVKGPVFVTNYPTPLKPFYMLPNPTAPELTSNAAAAPAVGTCPERGGTTACFDLLVPSLGELAGGSLREHRLAELERAMDAHGLGVDLAAYGWYLDLRRYGTTRHGGFGLGWERLVGLLTGIDNPHQPNPATRPQNVGIHAIEIYSPLRCIDETDLEKFDGVAAGKYTIGLGTDKMAFCDDREDINSFLLTVTKNLLEKYEIPTASIGRLDVGTETIIDKSKAVKTTLMDLFPDNSDIEGIDSKNACYGGTAALFNAVNWVESSSWDGRYALVVAGDIAIYAEGGARPVGGAGAVAMLVGPDAPLVLEPIHGSFMANVYDFYKPNLSSEYPAVDGPLTQTCYPNALERSYDAFRTKEAKRLGDAKGDKKAVTLSDFDYACFHSPYGKLVQKGYARLMYNDYLSNPTAERFSAIPSHFLDLERSSTLLNKEVEKAFVALSSADFKTKVGPSTLTSRKLGNMYSASLYGALASLLDAVEPSALQGKRIAMYSYGSGLAASFFTLRVQGDTSEIHQRLKLKEQLEQNQVRSCEEFVAALKLREEKHDATDYTPTGRVEDIRQGAYYLHHLDSMHRRVYKIRGHEGEQDIVADGAPVNGQQIA
;
A
#
# COMPACT_ATOMS: atom_id res chain seq x y z
N MET A 1 1.87 -1.82 20.04
CA MET A 1 3.30 -2.09 20.34
C MET A 1 4.17 -0.84 20.32
N ASN A 2 4.32 -0.11 19.20
CA ASN A 2 5.13 1.12 19.14
C ASN A 2 4.71 2.17 20.19
N TRP A 3 3.40 2.39 20.33
CA TRP A 3 2.85 3.25 21.38
C TRP A 3 3.34 2.86 22.79
N ALA A 4 3.33 1.57 23.14
CA ALA A 4 3.74 1.11 24.47
C ALA A 4 5.25 1.31 24.72
N MET A 5 6.08 1.08 23.70
CA MET A 5 7.51 1.38 23.77
C MET A 5 7.74 2.89 23.96
N ALA A 6 7.10 3.72 23.13
CA ALA A 6 7.26 5.17 23.18
C ALA A 6 6.74 5.76 24.51
N ASP A 7 5.61 5.26 25.02
CA ASP A 7 5.06 5.68 26.31
C ASP A 7 5.98 5.29 27.47
N HIS A 8 6.54 4.07 27.46
CA HIS A 8 7.52 3.64 28.46
C HIS A 8 8.79 4.49 28.42
N MET A 9 9.41 4.64 27.24
CA MET A 9 10.60 5.48 27.05
C MET A 9 10.37 6.91 27.55
N ARG A 10 9.23 7.52 27.21
CA ARG A 10 8.85 8.85 27.68
C ARG A 10 8.71 8.92 29.21
N ARG A 11 8.11 7.90 29.85
CA ARG A 11 7.98 7.83 31.32
C ARG A 11 9.33 7.67 32.01
N GLU A 12 10.26 6.97 31.38
CA GLU A 12 11.66 6.82 31.82
C GLU A 12 12.55 8.01 31.43
N GLY A 13 11.96 9.12 30.97
CA GLY A 13 12.66 10.37 30.70
C GLY A 13 13.49 10.40 29.42
N PHE A 14 13.29 9.44 28.50
CA PHE A 14 13.94 9.45 27.20
C PHE A 14 13.30 10.46 26.24
N VAL A 15 14.14 11.10 25.45
CA VAL A 15 13.72 11.98 24.34
C VAL A 15 13.91 11.24 23.02
N ARG A 16 12.86 11.19 22.19
CA ARG A 16 12.94 10.62 20.83
C ARG A 16 13.69 11.59 19.92
N MET A 17 14.65 11.07 19.17
CA MET A 17 15.43 11.83 18.20
C MET A 17 15.35 11.17 16.82
N GLU A 18 15.24 11.97 15.76
CA GLU A 18 15.33 11.47 14.39
C GLU A 18 16.77 11.61 13.90
N MET A 19 17.33 10.51 13.38
CA MET A 19 18.73 10.42 12.97
C MET A 19 18.88 10.37 11.44
N PRO A 20 20.01 10.83 10.87
CA PRO A 20 20.24 10.76 9.44
C PRO A 20 20.26 9.33 8.92
N VAL A 21 19.45 9.05 7.89
CA VAL A 21 19.49 7.77 7.16
C VAL A 21 20.72 7.68 6.26
N ILE A 22 21.24 8.83 5.80
CA ILE A 22 22.46 8.92 4.98
C ILE A 22 23.61 9.39 5.87
N THR A 23 24.69 8.64 5.88
CA THR A 23 25.89 8.94 6.69
C THR A 23 27.18 8.77 5.88
N SER A 24 28.26 9.40 6.33
CA SER A 24 29.62 9.23 5.79
C SER A 24 30.45 8.19 6.57
N SER A 25 29.84 7.51 7.54
CA SER A 25 30.49 6.48 8.36
C SER A 25 29.74 5.16 8.22
N ASP A 26 30.48 4.05 8.22
CA ASP A 26 29.93 2.70 8.23
C ASP A 26 29.56 2.20 9.64
N CYS A 27 29.69 3.05 10.67
CA CYS A 27 29.40 2.84 12.10
C CYS A 27 30.15 1.68 12.78
N GLU A 28 30.12 0.48 12.20
CA GLU A 28 30.65 -0.77 12.76
C GLU A 28 32.05 -1.16 12.21
N GLY A 29 32.51 -0.53 11.12
CA GLY A 29 33.88 -0.68 10.62
C GLY A 29 34.22 -2.00 9.90
N ALA A 30 33.24 -2.87 9.63
CA ALA A 30 33.51 -4.22 9.10
C ALA A 30 32.40 -4.87 8.24
N GLY A 31 31.26 -4.19 8.00
CA GLY A 31 30.10 -4.75 7.29
C GLY A 31 29.93 -4.28 5.84
N GLU A 32 29.23 -5.05 5.01
CA GLU A 32 28.81 -4.61 3.68
C GLU A 32 27.74 -3.49 3.79
N VAL A 33 28.00 -2.32 3.19
CA VAL A 33 27.14 -1.13 3.24
C VAL A 33 26.57 -0.74 1.88
N PHE A 34 25.32 -0.25 1.85
CA PHE A 34 24.74 0.33 0.63
C PHE A 34 25.33 1.73 0.38
N ARG A 35 25.95 1.92 -0.79
CA ARG A 35 26.51 3.21 -1.21
C ARG A 35 25.49 4.04 -1.98
N VAL A 36 25.36 5.31 -1.62
CA VAL A 36 24.56 6.30 -2.35
C VAL A 36 25.37 6.82 -3.54
N VAL A 37 24.80 6.77 -4.74
CA VAL A 37 25.42 7.23 -6.00
C VAL A 37 24.52 8.25 -6.71
N ASP A 38 25.12 9.21 -7.41
CA ASP A 38 24.38 10.21 -8.18
C ASP A 38 23.81 9.56 -9.46
N ALA A 39 22.54 9.85 -9.78
CA ALA A 39 21.84 9.28 -10.93
C ALA A 39 22.46 9.65 -12.30
N THR A 40 23.39 10.61 -12.34
CA THR A 40 24.06 11.12 -13.55
C THR A 40 25.51 10.67 -13.70
N SER A 41 26.07 9.92 -12.74
CA SER A 41 27.45 9.42 -12.86
C SER A 41 27.47 8.09 -13.60
N ASP A 42 27.77 8.14 -14.90
CA ASP A 42 28.09 7.01 -15.80
C ASP A 42 29.42 6.31 -15.42
N THR A 43 29.60 5.93 -14.15
CA THR A 43 30.79 5.18 -13.73
C THR A 43 30.42 3.75 -13.35
N ALA A 44 30.88 2.85 -14.22
CA ALA A 44 30.95 1.39 -14.18
C ALA A 44 30.62 0.66 -12.87
N SER A 45 29.96 -0.49 -13.04
CA SER A 45 29.70 -1.55 -12.06
C SER A 45 30.81 -1.74 -11.02
N PRO A 46 30.48 -2.01 -9.74
CA PRO A 46 31.47 -2.50 -8.80
C PRO A 46 31.78 -3.95 -9.15
N ALA A 47 32.86 -4.16 -9.90
CA ALA A 47 33.52 -5.46 -9.95
C ALA A 47 34.32 -5.64 -8.66
N ASN A 48 34.22 -6.84 -8.07
CA ASN A 48 35.16 -7.38 -7.10
C ASN A 48 36.60 -7.11 -7.56
N ASP A 49 37.43 -6.46 -6.74
CA ASP A 49 38.67 -7.09 -6.28
C ASP A 49 39.45 -6.22 -5.28
N VAL A 50 39.83 -6.87 -4.20
CA VAL A 50 40.98 -6.52 -3.37
C VAL A 50 42.22 -7.00 -4.12
N SER A 51 43.05 -6.10 -4.63
CA SER A 51 44.53 -6.19 -4.59
C SER A 51 45.22 -5.16 -5.50
N SER A 52 46.32 -4.64 -4.98
CA SER A 52 47.46 -3.98 -5.64
C SER A 52 47.58 -4.21 -7.16
N VAL A 53 47.85 -3.15 -7.95
CA VAL A 53 48.95 -3.06 -8.95
C VAL A 53 49.07 -1.61 -9.47
N ASN A 54 50.30 -1.07 -9.41
CA ASN A 54 50.80 0.10 -10.17
C ASN A 54 50.93 -0.24 -11.67
N VAL A 55 50.42 0.59 -12.60
CA VAL A 55 51.08 0.85 -13.92
C VAL A 55 50.66 2.23 -14.46
N GLU A 56 51.66 2.97 -14.95
CA GLU A 56 51.60 4.26 -15.64
C GLU A 56 50.91 4.23 -17.03
N SER A 57 50.60 5.45 -17.50
CA SER A 57 50.82 5.92 -18.88
C SER A 57 49.67 5.85 -19.92
N SER A 58 49.26 7.08 -20.27
CA SER A 58 48.99 7.60 -21.63
C SER A 58 47.61 7.41 -22.25
N LEU A 59 46.87 8.52 -22.39
CA LEU A 59 46.62 9.22 -23.68
C LEU A 59 45.57 10.32 -23.49
N SER A 60 45.97 11.57 -23.73
CA SER A 60 45.10 12.75 -23.83
C SER A 60 44.73 13.05 -25.28
N PRO A 61 43.58 13.72 -25.52
CA PRO A 61 43.68 14.98 -26.28
C PRO A 61 42.88 16.16 -25.68
N SER A 62 43.64 17.24 -25.51
CA SER A 62 43.32 18.68 -25.64
C SER A 62 41.86 19.17 -25.67
N SER A 63 41.51 20.11 -24.79
CA SER A 63 41.54 21.56 -25.11
C SER A 63 41.12 22.46 -23.92
N SER A 64 41.96 23.47 -23.68
CA SER A 64 41.70 24.81 -23.12
C SER A 64 40.66 25.02 -22.00
N ALA A 65 41.14 25.33 -20.79
CA ALA A 65 41.06 26.68 -20.21
C ALA A 65 41.74 26.71 -18.83
N ASP A 66 42.36 27.84 -18.58
CA ASP A 66 43.13 28.22 -17.39
C ASP A 66 42.24 28.20 -16.12
N SER A 67 42.52 27.30 -15.17
CA SER A 67 42.10 27.47 -13.77
C SER A 67 43.13 26.84 -12.85
N THR A 68 43.96 27.68 -12.23
CA THR A 68 44.88 27.34 -11.13
C THR A 68 44.16 27.15 -9.79
N ALA A 69 42.92 26.65 -9.80
CA ALA A 69 42.21 26.24 -8.60
C ALA A 69 42.46 24.74 -8.38
N PRO A 70 42.89 24.30 -7.18
CA PRO A 70 42.92 22.87 -6.88
C PRO A 70 41.53 22.30 -7.09
N SER A 71 41.42 21.18 -7.82
CA SER A 71 40.15 20.46 -7.91
C SER A 71 39.64 20.20 -6.49
N PRO A 72 38.35 20.45 -6.20
CA PRO A 72 37.79 20.15 -4.89
C PRO A 72 38.05 18.66 -4.61
N ALA A 73 38.44 18.36 -3.36
CA ALA A 73 38.62 16.98 -2.93
C ALA A 73 37.35 16.19 -3.28
N PRO A 74 37.46 14.94 -3.77
CA PRO A 74 36.31 14.11 -4.07
C PRO A 74 35.42 14.07 -2.82
N ALA A 75 34.11 14.29 -3.02
CA ALA A 75 33.16 14.25 -1.92
C ALA A 75 33.27 12.89 -1.21
N PRO A 76 33.27 12.87 0.13
CA PRO A 76 33.34 11.62 0.88
C PRO A 76 32.18 10.71 0.48
N ALA A 77 32.44 9.40 0.45
CA ALA A 77 31.42 8.41 0.15
C ALA A 77 30.25 8.53 1.14
N ARG A 78 29.03 8.30 0.64
CA ARG A 78 27.79 8.35 1.43
C ARG A 78 27.15 6.98 1.41
N TYR A 79 26.62 6.58 2.55
CA TYR A 79 26.06 5.26 2.79
C TYR A 79 24.68 5.37 3.42
N LEU A 80 23.86 4.33 3.24
CA LEU A 80 22.71 4.13 4.10
C LEU A 80 23.19 3.62 5.47
N THR A 81 22.60 4.14 6.53
CA THR A 81 23.02 3.84 7.90
C THR A 81 22.77 2.37 8.27
N VAL A 82 23.78 1.70 8.83
CA VAL A 82 23.64 0.36 9.43
C VAL A 82 23.18 0.44 10.89
N SER A 83 23.43 1.59 11.53
CA SER A 83 23.13 1.92 12.92
C SER A 83 23.27 3.44 13.10
N THR A 84 22.35 4.04 13.85
CA THR A 84 22.35 5.48 14.13
C THR A 84 23.11 5.83 15.41
N GLN A 85 23.67 4.83 16.09
CA GLN A 85 24.24 4.91 17.43
C GLN A 85 25.29 6.02 17.59
N LEU A 86 26.25 6.17 16.66
CA LEU A 86 27.26 7.23 16.76
C LEU A 86 26.63 8.63 16.75
N HIS A 87 25.54 8.82 15.99
CA HIS A 87 24.82 10.10 15.92
C HIS A 87 23.97 10.33 17.18
N LEU A 88 23.40 9.25 17.75
CA LEU A 88 22.72 9.32 19.04
C LEU A 88 23.67 9.75 20.16
N GLU A 89 24.92 9.29 20.17
CA GLU A 89 25.93 9.72 21.14
C GLU A 89 26.17 11.24 21.10
N ALA A 90 26.16 11.84 19.90
CA ALA A 90 26.31 13.30 19.77
C ALA A 90 25.17 14.07 20.46
N ILE A 91 23.94 13.55 20.40
CA ILE A 91 22.81 14.15 21.11
C ILE A 91 22.86 13.80 22.60
N ASN A 92 23.29 12.59 22.96
CA ASN A 92 23.39 12.13 24.34
C ASN A 92 24.30 13.03 25.20
N ALA A 93 25.28 13.68 24.57
CA ALA A 93 26.12 14.71 25.19
C ALA A 93 25.32 15.92 25.72
N SER A 94 24.14 16.22 25.16
CA SER A 94 23.26 17.32 25.57
C SER A 94 21.99 16.85 26.29
N LEU A 95 21.48 15.66 25.96
CA LEU A 95 20.27 15.07 26.52
C LEU A 95 20.59 13.72 27.19
N PRO A 96 20.46 13.57 28.52
CA PRO A 96 20.98 12.41 29.23
C PRO A 96 20.42 11.05 28.82
N ARG A 97 19.23 11.00 28.23
CA ARG A 97 18.52 9.79 27.82
C ARG A 97 17.86 10.04 26.47
N VAL A 98 18.36 9.41 25.42
CA VAL A 98 17.84 9.58 24.06
C VAL A 98 17.59 8.24 23.42
N TYR A 99 16.60 8.18 22.54
CA TYR A 99 16.33 6.99 21.74
C TYR A 99 15.85 7.35 20.35
N THR A 100 15.95 6.41 19.44
CA THR A 100 15.34 6.46 18.12
C THR A 100 14.76 5.11 17.76
N LEU A 101 13.72 5.13 16.93
CA LEU A 101 13.25 3.97 16.20
C LEU A 101 13.38 4.36 14.73
N ALA A 102 14.38 3.82 14.03
CA ALA A 102 14.76 4.26 12.69
C ALA A 102 15.10 3.08 11.77
N PRO A 103 14.94 3.22 10.43
CA PRO A 103 15.35 2.21 9.48
C PRO A 103 16.88 2.11 9.40
N CYS A 104 17.39 0.89 9.44
CA CYS A 104 18.78 0.51 9.27
C CYS A 104 18.91 -0.46 8.11
N PHE A 105 20.08 -0.47 7.45
CA PHE A 105 20.28 -1.17 6.19
C PHE A 105 21.53 -2.05 6.26
N ARG A 106 21.45 -3.29 5.76
CA ARG A 106 22.60 -4.21 5.65
C ARG A 106 22.71 -4.71 4.23
N ALA A 107 23.89 -4.55 3.62
CA ALA A 107 24.10 -4.98 2.23
C ALA A 107 24.60 -6.43 2.10
N GLU A 108 24.67 -7.16 3.21
CA GLU A 108 25.07 -8.57 3.26
C GLU A 108 24.21 -9.43 2.33
N LYS A 109 24.87 -10.26 1.52
CA LYS A 109 24.20 -11.31 0.73
C LYS A 109 23.71 -12.44 1.65
N SER A 110 22.52 -12.27 2.23
CA SER A 110 21.88 -13.26 3.07
C SER A 110 20.49 -13.59 2.54
N ASP A 111 20.32 -14.80 2.02
CA ASP A 111 19.01 -15.34 1.58
C ASP A 111 18.40 -16.18 2.72
N THR A 112 18.28 -15.55 3.90
CA THR A 112 17.76 -16.19 5.11
C THR A 112 16.67 -15.32 5.75
N ALA A 113 15.64 -15.95 6.29
CA ALA A 113 14.50 -15.28 6.95
C ALA A 113 14.86 -14.48 8.22
N ARG A 114 16.15 -14.25 8.52
CA ARG A 114 16.64 -13.59 9.76
C ARG A 114 17.36 -12.27 9.50
N HIS A 115 17.81 -12.03 8.27
CA HIS A 115 18.60 -10.87 7.89
C HIS A 115 17.85 -10.08 6.82
N LEU A 116 17.10 -9.07 7.25
CA LEU A 116 16.48 -8.13 6.35
C LEU A 116 17.52 -7.12 5.84
N GLN A 117 17.42 -6.74 4.57
CA GLN A 117 18.24 -5.69 3.99
C GLN A 117 17.86 -4.30 4.48
N GLU A 118 16.60 -4.12 4.89
CA GLU A 118 16.04 -2.95 5.57
C GLU A 118 15.24 -3.44 6.78
N PHE A 119 15.53 -2.91 7.96
CA PHE A 119 14.82 -3.25 9.20
C PHE A 119 14.82 -2.06 10.16
N TRP A 120 13.86 -2.00 11.07
CA TRP A 120 13.78 -0.96 12.08
C TRP A 120 14.58 -1.36 13.32
N MET A 121 15.46 -0.46 13.74
CA MET A 121 16.22 -0.63 14.97
C MET A 121 15.73 0.36 16.02
N LEU A 122 15.42 -0.15 17.21
CA LEU A 122 15.27 0.66 18.41
C LEU A 122 16.65 0.85 19.03
N GLU A 123 17.18 2.05 18.98
CA GLU A 123 18.48 2.37 19.58
C GLU A 123 18.31 3.40 20.70
N ALA A 124 18.99 3.18 21.82
CA ALA A 124 18.94 4.07 22.97
C ALA A 124 20.33 4.32 23.55
N GLU A 125 20.59 5.55 24.00
CA GLU A 125 21.82 5.98 24.67
C GLU A 125 21.51 6.64 26.01
N VAL A 126 22.32 6.31 27.02
CA VAL A 126 22.19 6.79 28.40
C VAL A 126 23.52 7.38 28.85
N ALA A 127 23.50 8.65 29.25
CA ALA A 127 24.63 9.39 29.79
C ALA A 127 24.73 9.26 31.31
N PHE A 128 25.86 9.70 31.87
CA PHE A 128 26.12 9.76 33.31
C PHE A 128 25.99 8.40 34.02
N LEU A 129 26.41 7.33 33.35
CA LEU A 129 26.50 5.99 33.94
C LEU A 129 27.56 5.93 35.05
N ASP A 130 27.45 4.91 35.89
CA ASP A 130 28.36 4.71 37.02
C ASP A 130 29.85 4.59 36.58
N ALA A 131 30.77 4.91 37.48
CA ALA A 131 32.19 4.75 37.24
C ALA A 131 32.62 3.28 37.27
N ASP A 132 31.95 2.46 38.07
CA ASP A 132 32.15 1.01 38.12
C ASP A 132 31.57 0.35 36.86
N VAL A 133 32.43 -0.28 36.05
CA VAL A 133 32.09 -0.84 34.74
C VAL A 133 30.98 -1.90 34.83
N PRO A 134 31.04 -2.91 35.75
CA PRO A 134 29.95 -3.86 35.93
C PRO A 134 28.62 -3.19 36.30
N THR A 135 28.63 -2.20 37.18
CA THR A 135 27.43 -1.45 37.58
C THR A 135 26.86 -0.64 36.41
N ALA A 136 27.70 0.05 35.65
CA ALA A 136 27.29 0.80 34.47
C ALA A 136 26.69 -0.11 33.38
N LEU A 137 27.30 -1.26 33.09
CA LEU A 137 26.77 -2.22 32.12
C LEU A 137 25.40 -2.76 32.56
N ASN A 138 25.24 -3.02 33.86
CA ASN A 138 23.95 -3.39 34.45
C ASN A 138 22.87 -2.32 34.26
N GLN A 139 23.21 -1.04 34.41
CA GLN A 139 22.25 0.05 34.16
C GLN A 139 21.73 0.02 32.72
N VAL A 140 22.58 -0.23 31.73
CA VAL A 140 22.15 -0.32 30.31
C VAL A 140 21.31 -1.57 30.06
N MET A 141 21.72 -2.74 30.58
CA MET A 141 20.94 -3.98 30.46
C MET A 141 19.54 -3.84 31.07
N THR A 142 19.43 -3.12 32.20
CA THR A 142 18.14 -2.87 32.86
C THR A 142 17.18 -2.08 31.96
N VAL A 143 17.68 -1.05 31.25
CA VAL A 143 16.86 -0.29 30.29
C VAL A 143 16.37 -1.19 29.15
N ALA A 144 17.24 -2.02 28.58
CA ALA A 144 16.86 -2.94 27.50
C ALA A 144 15.80 -3.95 27.97
N GLU A 145 15.98 -4.52 29.15
CA GLU A 145 15.03 -5.42 29.80
C GLU A 145 13.66 -4.76 30.04
N ASP A 146 13.65 -3.56 30.63
CA ASP A 146 12.42 -2.83 30.95
C ASP A 146 11.59 -2.50 29.71
N VAL A 147 12.24 -2.10 28.62
CA VAL A 147 11.58 -1.85 27.33
C VAL A 147 10.91 -3.12 26.80
N VAL A 148 11.63 -4.25 26.78
CA VAL A 148 11.07 -5.54 26.32
C VAL A 148 9.85 -5.92 27.17
N ARG A 149 9.96 -5.82 28.49
CA ARG A 149 8.87 -6.11 29.43
C ARG A 149 7.68 -5.18 29.26
N ALA A 150 7.92 -3.88 29.01
CA ALA A 150 6.86 -2.91 28.81
C ALA A 150 6.02 -3.24 27.57
N VAL A 151 6.69 -3.56 26.45
CA VAL A 151 5.99 -3.95 25.21
C VAL A 151 5.29 -5.30 25.39
N ALA A 152 5.96 -6.31 25.96
CA ALA A 152 5.36 -7.62 26.21
C ALA A 152 4.11 -7.54 27.10
N ARG A 153 4.15 -6.74 28.18
CA ARG A 153 3.03 -6.54 29.09
C ARG A 153 1.84 -5.88 28.40
N HIS A 154 2.10 -4.91 27.54
CA HIS A 154 1.04 -4.27 26.75
C HIS A 154 0.39 -5.27 25.79
N VAL A 155 1.19 -6.07 25.06
CA VAL A 155 0.68 -7.10 24.15
C VAL A 155 -0.14 -8.16 24.89
N ARG A 156 0.32 -8.59 26.07
CA ARG A 156 -0.40 -9.54 26.94
C ARG A 156 -1.80 -9.05 27.34
N GLY A 157 -2.02 -7.74 27.40
CA GLY A 157 -3.30 -7.14 27.76
C GLY A 157 -4.25 -6.85 26.60
N LEU A 158 -3.88 -7.15 25.35
CA LEU A 158 -4.70 -6.90 24.17
C LEU A 158 -5.74 -8.01 23.96
N PRO A 159 -7.05 -7.70 23.84
CA PRO A 159 -8.09 -8.69 23.54
C PRO A 159 -7.84 -9.50 22.24
N GLU A 160 -7.14 -8.89 21.28
CA GLU A 160 -6.79 -9.49 19.98
C GLU A 160 -5.79 -10.64 20.11
N LEU A 161 -5.00 -10.69 21.19
CA LEU A 161 -4.05 -11.78 21.46
C LEU A 161 -4.76 -13.13 21.50
N GLU A 162 -5.88 -13.22 22.22
CA GLU A 162 -6.68 -14.45 22.36
C GLU A 162 -7.41 -14.82 21.05
N HIS A 163 -7.84 -13.83 20.28
CA HIS A 163 -8.69 -14.04 19.10
C HIS A 163 -7.91 -14.37 17.82
N TYR A 164 -6.73 -13.77 17.62
CA TYR A 164 -6.01 -13.82 16.34
C TYR A 164 -4.63 -14.49 16.45
N PHE A 165 -3.81 -14.11 17.43
CA PHE A 165 -2.40 -14.55 17.51
C PHE A 165 -2.23 -15.90 18.22
N ALA A 166 -2.85 -16.09 19.39
CA ALA A 166 -2.71 -17.31 20.19
C ALA A 166 -3.28 -18.57 19.50
N LYS A 167 -4.27 -18.41 18.61
CA LYS A 167 -4.83 -19.52 17.82
C LYS A 167 -3.87 -20.05 16.75
N GLN A 168 -2.95 -19.21 16.27
CA GLN A 168 -2.00 -19.57 15.21
C GLN A 168 -0.67 -20.10 15.77
N THR A 169 -0.31 -19.69 17.00
CA THR A 169 0.96 -20.09 17.64
C THR A 169 0.72 -20.57 19.08
N PRO A 170 0.53 -21.88 19.30
CA PRO A 170 0.20 -22.45 20.61
C PRO A 170 1.20 -22.12 21.74
N GLU A 171 2.47 -21.87 21.39
CA GLU A 171 3.52 -21.56 22.36
C GLU A 171 3.60 -20.07 22.74
N LEU A 172 2.79 -19.20 22.14
CA LEU A 172 2.89 -17.74 22.31
C LEU A 172 2.71 -17.29 23.75
N ASP A 173 1.76 -17.89 24.48
CA ASP A 173 1.51 -17.58 25.89
C ASP A 173 2.73 -17.89 26.75
N ALA A 174 3.34 -19.06 26.57
CA ALA A 174 4.54 -19.45 27.30
C ALA A 174 5.74 -18.55 26.97
N ARG A 175 5.87 -18.12 25.69
CA ARG A 175 6.89 -17.15 25.28
C ARG A 175 6.70 -15.81 26.00
N LEU A 176 5.49 -15.25 25.99
CA LEU A 176 5.17 -13.99 26.68
C LEU A 176 5.40 -14.08 28.18
N ASP A 177 4.97 -15.18 28.81
CA ASP A 177 5.16 -15.39 30.25
C ASP A 177 6.66 -15.47 30.60
N SER A 178 7.50 -16.04 29.72
CA SER A 178 8.96 -16.06 29.91
C SER A 178 9.62 -14.67 29.87
N LEU A 179 9.06 -13.72 29.11
CA LEU A 179 9.51 -12.32 29.09
C LEU A 179 9.01 -11.54 30.32
N LEU A 180 7.94 -12.00 30.96
CA LEU A 180 7.29 -11.32 32.08
C LEU A 180 7.65 -11.91 33.45
N ILE A 181 8.71 -12.72 33.54
CA ILE A 181 9.21 -13.28 34.81
C ILE A 181 9.53 -12.18 35.83
N GLU A 182 9.10 -12.33 37.09
CA GLU A 182 9.32 -11.29 38.12
C GLU A 182 10.79 -11.06 38.46
N GLN A 183 11.65 -12.07 38.27
CA GLN A 183 13.08 -11.97 38.53
C GLN A 183 13.79 -11.23 37.39
N PRO A 184 14.88 -10.49 37.66
CA PRO A 184 15.73 -9.95 36.62
C PRO A 184 16.18 -11.03 35.63
N TYR A 185 16.32 -10.68 34.35
CA TYR A 185 16.83 -11.62 33.36
C TYR A 185 18.18 -12.18 33.76
N ALA A 186 18.42 -13.46 33.45
CA ALA A 186 19.65 -14.14 33.82
C ALA A 186 20.86 -13.44 33.18
N ARG A 187 22.02 -13.54 33.83
CA ARG A 187 23.24 -12.88 33.34
C ARG A 187 24.41 -13.82 33.47
N MET A 188 25.17 -13.98 32.39
CA MET A 188 26.40 -14.74 32.38
C MET A 188 27.47 -14.04 31.55
N THR A 189 28.74 -14.35 31.79
CA THR A 189 29.81 -13.89 30.91
C THR A 189 29.92 -14.80 29.69
N TYR A 190 30.43 -14.28 28.58
CA TYR A 190 30.75 -15.05 27.37
C TYR A 190 31.65 -16.24 27.69
N SER A 191 32.67 -16.03 28.54
CA SER A 191 33.55 -17.12 28.98
C SER A 191 32.77 -18.24 29.65
N ARG A 192 31.81 -17.91 30.55
CA ARG A 192 30.97 -18.91 31.19
C ARG A 192 29.99 -19.56 30.22
N ALA A 193 29.45 -18.80 29.27
CA ALA A 193 28.58 -19.33 28.22
C ALA A 193 29.32 -20.38 27.38
N VAL A 194 30.54 -20.11 26.93
CA VAL A 194 31.38 -21.06 26.20
C VAL A 194 31.72 -22.29 27.04
N GLU A 195 32.07 -22.13 28.32
CA GLU A 195 32.30 -23.27 29.22
C GLU A 195 31.07 -24.17 29.32
N LEU A 196 29.88 -23.61 29.52
CA LEU A 196 28.62 -24.37 29.59
C LEU A 196 28.32 -25.12 28.29
N LEU A 197 28.56 -24.48 27.15
CA LEU A 197 28.38 -25.10 25.84
C LEU A 197 29.39 -26.24 25.62
N GLN A 198 30.64 -26.06 26.03
CA GLN A 198 31.68 -27.09 25.96
C GLN A 198 31.40 -28.26 26.92
N GLU A 199 30.91 -27.98 28.13
CA GLU A 199 30.43 -28.98 29.09
C GLU A 199 29.27 -29.80 28.48
N HIS A 200 28.35 -29.16 27.74
CA HIS A 200 27.28 -29.86 27.04
C HIS A 200 27.80 -30.75 25.90
N VAL A 201 28.70 -30.24 25.05
CA VAL A 201 29.33 -31.02 23.97
C VAL A 201 30.14 -32.20 24.52
N ALA A 202 30.78 -32.06 25.68
CA ALA A 202 31.49 -33.17 26.31
C ALA A 202 30.56 -34.31 26.73
N ASN A 203 29.30 -34.00 27.09
CA ASN A 203 28.28 -34.99 27.41
C ASN A 203 27.54 -35.51 26.16
N GLU A 204 27.36 -34.66 25.15
CA GLU A 204 26.66 -34.93 23.89
C GLU A 204 27.51 -34.44 22.71
N PRO A 205 28.43 -35.29 22.17
CA PRO A 205 29.43 -34.87 21.18
C PRO A 205 28.87 -34.28 19.87
N ASP A 206 27.63 -34.63 19.52
CA ASP A 206 26.94 -34.17 18.30
C ASP A 206 25.88 -33.07 18.60
N ALA A 207 25.93 -32.42 19.76
CA ALA A 207 24.93 -31.43 20.18
C ALA A 207 24.87 -30.16 19.30
N PHE A 208 25.98 -29.79 18.66
CA PHE A 208 26.09 -28.57 17.84
C PHE A 208 26.82 -28.84 16.52
N VAL A 209 26.38 -28.18 15.45
CA VAL A 209 27.07 -28.23 14.15
C VAL A 209 28.39 -27.47 14.21
N PHE A 210 28.43 -26.35 14.93
CA PHE A 210 29.60 -25.52 15.14
C PHE A 210 30.13 -25.71 16.57
N ALA A 211 31.40 -26.06 16.69
CA ALA A 211 32.01 -26.26 18.00
C ALA A 211 32.13 -24.92 18.75
N PRO A 212 31.66 -24.82 20.01
CA PRO A 212 31.80 -23.62 20.80
C PRO A 212 33.27 -23.40 21.17
N GLN A 213 33.86 -22.31 20.66
CA GLN A 213 35.26 -21.96 20.89
C GLN A 213 35.39 -20.55 21.47
N TRP A 214 36.20 -20.43 22.53
CA TRP A 214 36.52 -19.12 23.09
C TRP A 214 37.30 -18.29 22.08
N GLY A 215 36.85 -17.07 21.80
CA GLY A 215 37.41 -16.20 20.77
C GLY A 215 36.63 -16.21 19.45
N ALA A 216 35.64 -17.09 19.30
CA ALA A 216 34.70 -17.09 18.17
C ALA A 216 33.30 -16.58 18.60
N GLY A 217 32.56 -15.99 17.67
CA GLY A 217 31.17 -15.58 17.93
C GLY A 217 30.28 -16.79 18.24
N LEU A 218 29.29 -16.60 19.11
CA LEU A 218 28.27 -17.62 19.34
C LEU A 218 27.41 -17.79 18.08
N GLN A 219 27.06 -19.03 17.76
CA GLN A 219 26.13 -19.32 16.67
C GLN A 219 24.70 -19.40 17.21
N THR A 220 23.69 -19.24 16.34
CA THR A 220 22.27 -19.28 16.76
C THR A 220 21.90 -20.54 17.54
N GLU A 221 22.48 -21.69 17.22
CA GLU A 221 22.25 -22.94 17.98
C GLU A 221 22.75 -22.84 19.43
N HIS A 222 23.87 -22.16 19.66
CA HIS A 222 24.43 -21.91 20.98
C HIS A 222 23.55 -20.94 21.76
N GLU A 223 23.16 -19.83 21.11
CA GLU A 223 22.31 -18.80 21.71
C GLU A 223 20.95 -19.37 22.15
N ARG A 224 20.32 -20.15 21.25
CA ARG A 224 19.04 -20.80 21.52
C ARG A 224 19.16 -21.83 22.62
N TRP A 225 20.22 -22.64 22.64
CA TRP A 225 20.41 -23.60 23.73
C TRP A 225 20.54 -22.93 25.10
N LEU A 226 21.30 -21.82 25.18
CA LEU A 226 21.46 -21.05 26.41
C LEU A 226 20.10 -20.50 26.91
N ALA A 227 19.31 -19.91 26.02
CA ALA A 227 18.01 -19.32 26.40
C ALA A 227 16.91 -20.36 26.63
N GLU A 228 16.79 -21.37 25.77
CA GLU A 228 15.68 -22.34 25.76
C GLU A 228 15.90 -23.51 26.72
N GLN A 229 17.12 -24.08 26.74
CA GLN A 229 17.39 -25.34 27.45
C GLN A 229 18.02 -25.08 28.82
N TYR A 230 19.01 -24.19 28.88
CA TYR A 230 19.74 -23.92 30.13
C TYR A 230 18.99 -22.93 31.04
N VAL A 231 18.71 -21.71 30.56
CA VAL A 231 18.05 -20.66 31.35
C VAL A 231 16.54 -20.82 31.39
N LYS A 232 15.94 -21.32 30.30
CA LYS A 232 14.48 -21.40 30.09
C LYS A 232 13.80 -20.03 30.18
N GLY A 233 14.43 -19.03 29.59
CA GLY A 233 14.01 -17.64 29.62
C GLY A 233 15.09 -16.71 29.07
N PRO A 234 14.85 -15.39 29.10
CA PRO A 234 15.81 -14.41 28.59
C PRO A 234 17.12 -14.39 29.39
N VAL A 235 18.23 -14.19 28.68
CA VAL A 235 19.56 -14.12 29.29
C VAL A 235 20.46 -13.11 28.61
N PHE A 236 21.16 -12.30 29.40
CA PHE A 236 22.26 -11.46 28.95
C PHE A 236 23.57 -12.25 28.98
N VAL A 237 24.25 -12.32 27.83
CA VAL A 237 25.64 -12.78 27.73
C VAL A 237 26.53 -11.55 27.64
N THR A 238 27.48 -11.41 28.55
CA THR A 238 28.29 -10.20 28.74
C THR A 238 29.77 -10.45 28.50
N ASN A 239 30.56 -9.39 28.29
CA ASN A 239 32.03 -9.47 28.27
C ASN A 239 32.62 -10.32 27.14
N TYR A 240 32.20 -10.03 25.90
CA TYR A 240 32.74 -10.72 24.71
C TYR A 240 34.22 -10.36 24.46
N PRO A 241 34.97 -11.24 23.76
CA PRO A 241 36.34 -10.97 23.34
C PRO A 241 36.44 -9.68 22.53
N THR A 242 37.40 -8.81 22.87
CA THR A 242 37.57 -7.50 22.24
C THR A 242 37.72 -7.56 20.71
N PRO A 243 38.45 -8.51 20.10
CA PRO A 243 38.59 -8.58 18.65
C PRO A 243 37.28 -8.84 17.87
N LEU A 244 36.19 -9.24 18.56
CA LEU A 244 34.89 -9.51 17.93
C LEU A 244 33.95 -8.30 17.96
N LYS A 245 34.34 -7.20 18.60
CA LYS A 245 33.42 -6.09 18.90
C LYS A 245 33.96 -4.77 18.31
N PRO A 246 33.07 -3.84 17.91
CA PRO A 246 33.46 -2.57 17.28
C PRO A 246 34.39 -1.68 18.11
N PHE A 247 35.14 -0.83 17.41
CA PHE A 247 36.18 0.05 17.97
C PHE A 247 35.70 1.01 19.07
N TYR A 248 34.42 1.41 19.05
CA TYR A 248 33.86 2.40 19.97
C TYR A 248 33.45 1.81 21.33
N MET A 249 33.48 0.48 21.49
CA MET A 249 33.05 -0.19 22.72
C MET A 249 34.16 -0.19 23.78
N LEU A 250 33.80 0.07 25.04
CA LEU A 250 34.74 0.17 26.16
C LEU A 250 35.36 -1.20 26.51
N PRO A 251 36.70 -1.38 26.41
CA PRO A 251 37.36 -2.58 26.89
C PRO A 251 37.26 -2.74 28.41
N ASN A 252 37.09 -3.97 28.89
CA ASN A 252 37.17 -4.26 30.32
C ASN A 252 38.59 -4.03 30.86
N PRO A 253 38.76 -3.59 32.12
CA PRO A 253 40.08 -3.48 32.73
C PRO A 253 40.79 -4.84 32.76
N THR A 254 42.05 -4.90 32.33
CA THR A 254 42.91 -6.05 32.61
C THR A 254 43.24 -6.06 34.11
N ALA A 255 43.11 -7.22 34.76
CA ALA A 255 43.50 -7.35 36.16
C ALA A 255 44.97 -6.95 36.32
N PRO A 256 45.34 -6.13 37.31
CA PRO A 256 46.74 -5.84 37.59
C PRO A 256 47.46 -7.15 37.91
N GLU A 257 48.67 -7.33 37.36
CA GLU A 257 49.55 -8.44 37.73
C GLU A 257 49.64 -8.51 39.26
N LEU A 258 49.29 -9.68 39.82
CA LEU A 258 49.37 -9.94 41.25
C LEU A 258 50.81 -9.72 41.73
N THR A 259 51.06 -8.58 42.37
CA THR A 259 52.12 -8.50 43.38
C THR A 259 51.60 -9.21 44.63
N SER A 260 52.43 -10.10 45.16
CA SER A 260 52.12 -11.09 46.20
C SER A 260 51.39 -10.53 47.43
N ASN A 261 50.39 -11.30 47.87
CA ASN A 261 49.74 -11.33 49.20
C ASN A 261 48.53 -10.42 49.44
N ALA A 262 47.34 -10.91 49.10
CA ALA A 262 46.15 -10.87 49.96
C ALA A 262 45.07 -11.82 49.42
N ALA A 263 44.52 -12.69 50.27
CA ALA A 263 43.40 -13.56 49.92
C ALA A 263 42.11 -12.74 49.84
N ALA A 264 41.57 -12.59 48.62
CA ALA A 264 40.25 -12.05 48.34
C ALA A 264 39.57 -12.88 47.22
N ALA A 265 38.24 -12.93 47.26
CA ALA A 265 37.34 -13.73 46.43
C ALA A 265 37.63 -13.66 44.91
N PRO A 266 37.26 -14.70 44.12
CA PRO A 266 37.67 -14.82 42.73
C PRO A 266 37.13 -13.65 41.88
N ALA A 267 38.04 -12.89 41.29
CA ALA A 267 37.74 -11.82 40.35
C ALA A 267 37.11 -12.40 39.07
N VAL A 268 36.02 -11.78 38.64
CA VAL A 268 35.32 -12.11 37.40
C VAL A 268 36.20 -11.73 36.20
N GLY A 269 36.65 -12.73 35.43
CA GLY A 269 36.79 -12.57 33.98
C GLY A 269 38.19 -12.36 33.37
N THR A 270 39.29 -12.54 34.08
CA THR A 270 40.63 -12.50 33.44
C THR A 270 41.39 -13.81 33.64
N CYS A 271 41.33 -14.69 32.62
CA CYS A 271 42.38 -15.69 32.41
C CYS A 271 43.52 -14.98 31.66
N PRO A 272 44.73 -14.83 32.22
CA PRO A 272 45.84 -14.15 31.54
C PRO A 272 46.22 -14.75 30.18
N GLU A 273 45.87 -16.03 29.95
CA GLU A 273 46.10 -16.75 28.70
C GLU A 273 45.06 -16.48 27.60
N ARG A 274 43.91 -15.90 27.94
CA ARG A 274 42.80 -15.59 27.01
C ARG A 274 42.72 -14.07 26.89
N GLY A 275 42.75 -13.53 25.68
CA GLY A 275 42.88 -12.07 25.43
C GLY A 275 41.83 -11.16 26.12
N GLY A 276 41.92 -9.84 25.89
CA GLY A 276 41.00 -8.87 26.48
C GLY A 276 39.52 -9.07 26.13
N THR A 277 38.63 -8.59 27.00
CA THR A 277 37.16 -8.58 26.78
C THR A 277 36.63 -7.15 26.80
N THR A 278 35.41 -6.95 26.29
CA THR A 278 34.75 -5.63 26.15
C THR A 278 33.49 -5.57 27.01
N ALA A 279 33.22 -4.43 27.65
CA ALA A 279 32.02 -4.18 28.45
C ALA A 279 30.77 -4.05 27.58
N CYS A 280 30.32 -5.17 27.02
CA CYS A 280 29.19 -5.31 26.13
C CYS A 280 28.29 -6.48 26.55
N PHE A 281 27.10 -6.53 25.97
CA PHE A 281 26.16 -7.62 26.14
C PHE A 281 25.38 -7.92 24.87
N ASP A 282 24.92 -9.15 24.76
CA ASP A 282 23.86 -9.55 23.86
C ASP A 282 22.70 -10.10 24.72
N LEU A 283 21.45 -9.70 24.42
CA LEU A 283 20.23 -10.21 25.04
C LEU A 283 19.68 -11.35 24.19
N LEU A 284 19.75 -12.56 24.72
CA LEU A 284 19.22 -13.76 24.10
C LEU A 284 17.84 -14.07 24.64
N VAL A 285 16.92 -14.45 23.75
CA VAL A 285 15.55 -14.85 24.11
C VAL A 285 15.22 -16.21 23.49
N PRO A 286 14.34 -17.01 24.14
CA PRO A 286 13.87 -18.28 23.59
C PRO A 286 13.31 -18.14 22.17
N SER A 287 13.43 -19.20 21.37
CA SER A 287 12.98 -19.30 19.97
C SER A 287 13.76 -18.48 18.94
N LEU A 288 14.25 -17.29 19.32
CA LEU A 288 14.91 -16.36 18.40
C LEU A 288 16.44 -16.43 18.45
N GLY A 289 17.03 -16.48 19.65
CA GLY A 289 18.46 -16.16 19.86
C GLY A 289 18.64 -14.68 20.20
N GLU A 290 19.61 -14.01 19.57
CA GLU A 290 19.88 -12.58 19.82
C GLU A 290 18.72 -11.64 19.43
N LEU A 291 18.22 -10.89 20.43
CA LEU A 291 17.21 -9.84 20.27
C LEU A 291 17.81 -8.42 20.26
N ALA A 292 18.82 -8.17 21.09
CA ALA A 292 19.46 -6.87 21.23
C ALA A 292 20.94 -6.99 21.57
N GLY A 293 21.75 -6.04 21.11
CA GLY A 293 23.16 -5.91 21.44
C GLY A 293 23.45 -4.53 22.03
N GLY A 294 24.32 -4.45 23.04
CA GLY A 294 24.63 -3.18 23.70
C GLY A 294 26.01 -3.15 24.34
N SER A 295 26.49 -1.94 24.66
CA SER A 295 27.77 -1.77 25.35
C SER A 295 27.94 -0.40 26.00
N LEU A 296 28.93 -0.31 26.87
CA LEU A 296 29.50 0.96 27.30
C LEU A 296 30.39 1.53 26.20
N ARG A 297 30.43 2.86 26.07
CA ARG A 297 31.24 3.55 25.04
C ARG A 297 32.63 3.92 25.57
N GLU A 298 33.63 3.81 24.71
CA GLU A 298 34.98 4.30 25.00
C GLU A 298 34.96 5.82 25.04
N HIS A 299 35.16 6.36 26.24
CA HIS A 299 35.09 7.79 26.54
C HIS A 299 36.49 8.42 26.62
N ARG A 300 37.55 7.62 26.59
CA ARG A 300 38.95 8.08 26.66
C ARG A 300 39.50 8.27 25.25
N LEU A 301 39.74 9.51 24.86
CA LEU A 301 40.18 9.89 23.51
C LEU A 301 41.38 9.06 23.01
N ALA A 302 42.44 8.95 23.82
CA ALA A 302 43.67 8.24 23.42
C ALA A 302 43.49 6.71 23.31
N GLU A 303 42.51 6.13 23.99
CA GLU A 303 42.17 4.70 23.82
C GLU A 303 41.31 4.49 22.58
N LEU A 304 40.35 5.40 22.34
CA LEU A 304 39.49 5.37 21.17
C LEU A 304 40.30 5.51 19.87
N GLU A 305 41.25 6.45 19.83
CA GLU A 305 42.17 6.61 18.68
C GLU A 305 42.98 5.33 18.42
N ARG A 306 43.50 4.70 19.48
CA ARG A 306 44.21 3.41 19.36
C ARG A 306 43.31 2.27 18.89
N ALA A 307 42.07 2.23 19.36
CA ALA A 307 41.09 1.24 18.93
C ALA A 307 40.74 1.43 17.44
N MET A 308 40.52 2.66 17.00
CA MET A 308 40.28 2.98 15.59
C MET A 308 41.44 2.57 14.69
N ASP A 309 42.68 2.86 15.10
CA ASP A 309 43.88 2.43 14.36
C ASP A 309 43.97 0.91 14.26
N ALA A 310 43.68 0.18 15.35
CA ALA A 310 43.68 -1.28 15.37
C ALA A 310 42.61 -1.91 14.47
N HIS A 311 41.50 -1.20 14.22
CA HIS A 311 40.43 -1.62 13.30
C HIS A 311 40.66 -1.16 11.85
N GLY A 312 41.83 -0.58 11.54
CA GLY A 312 42.16 -0.14 10.19
C GLY A 312 41.44 1.14 9.75
N LEU A 313 40.82 1.87 10.66
CA LEU A 313 40.13 3.15 10.40
C LEU A 313 41.09 4.36 10.36
N GLY A 314 42.41 4.08 10.30
CA GLY A 314 43.53 5.00 10.52
C GLY A 314 43.20 6.46 10.27
N VAL A 315 43.09 7.21 11.38
CA VAL A 315 42.56 8.59 11.52
C VAL A 315 42.12 9.27 10.20
N ASP A 316 41.05 8.78 9.56
CA ASP A 316 40.36 9.55 8.52
C ASP A 316 39.60 10.68 9.22
N LEU A 317 40.33 11.75 9.55
CA LEU A 317 39.86 12.92 10.27
C LEU A 317 38.64 13.55 9.58
N ALA A 318 38.46 13.34 8.27
CA ALA A 318 37.31 13.88 7.56
C ALA A 318 36.01 13.13 7.88
N ALA A 319 36.05 11.81 8.08
CA ALA A 319 34.86 11.00 8.34
C ALA A 319 34.49 10.92 9.83
N TYR A 320 35.49 10.81 10.72
CA TYR A 320 35.30 10.56 12.15
C TYR A 320 35.75 11.71 13.07
N GLY A 321 36.25 12.82 12.52
CA GLY A 321 36.72 13.95 13.32
C GLY A 321 35.66 14.49 14.28
N TRP A 322 34.41 14.58 13.83
CA TRP A 322 33.27 15.00 14.65
C TRP A 322 33.01 14.05 15.83
N TYR A 323 33.25 12.74 15.65
CA TYR A 323 33.03 11.72 16.67
C TYR A 323 34.14 11.77 17.74
N LEU A 324 35.39 11.98 17.32
CA LEU A 324 36.51 12.23 18.23
C LEU A 324 36.33 13.54 19.01
N ASP A 325 35.75 14.56 18.38
CA ASP A 325 35.44 15.85 19.03
C ASP A 325 34.49 15.70 20.21
N LEU A 326 33.58 14.72 20.18
CA LEU A 326 32.73 14.37 21.33
C LEU A 326 33.55 14.03 22.58
N ARG A 327 34.74 13.43 22.41
CA ARG A 327 35.66 13.11 23.51
C ARG A 327 36.59 14.28 23.82
N ARG A 328 37.04 15.01 22.79
CA ARG A 328 37.99 16.13 22.90
C ARG A 328 37.43 17.31 23.70
N TYR A 329 36.16 17.64 23.52
CA TYR A 329 35.52 18.80 24.15
C TYR A 329 34.73 18.47 25.43
N GLY A 330 34.80 17.22 25.89
CA GLY A 330 34.19 16.75 27.13
C GLY A 330 33.09 15.73 26.88
N THR A 331 33.26 14.54 27.47
CA THR A 331 32.31 13.43 27.39
C THR A 331 31.97 12.90 28.78
N THR A 332 30.88 12.16 28.90
CA THR A 332 30.49 11.47 30.13
C THR A 332 30.70 9.97 29.97
N ARG A 333 30.60 9.20 31.05
CA ARG A 333 30.44 7.74 30.92
C ARG A 333 29.04 7.46 30.43
N HIS A 334 28.93 6.76 29.31
CA HIS A 334 27.67 6.51 28.64
C HIS A 334 27.69 5.14 27.95
N GLY A 335 26.51 4.68 27.57
CA GLY A 335 26.30 3.37 26.98
C GLY A 335 24.88 3.23 26.48
N GLY A 336 24.69 2.26 25.61
CA GLY A 336 23.46 2.10 24.87
C GLY A 336 23.30 0.70 24.30
N PHE A 337 22.20 0.51 23.59
CA PHE A 337 21.87 -0.74 22.92
C PHE A 337 21.08 -0.48 21.65
N GLY A 338 21.20 -1.41 20.70
CA GLY A 338 20.31 -1.57 19.56
C GLY A 338 19.48 -2.84 19.74
N LEU A 339 18.18 -2.73 19.51
CA LEU A 339 17.21 -3.82 19.57
C LEU A 339 16.51 -3.93 18.20
N GLY A 340 16.51 -5.14 17.64
CA GLY A 340 15.82 -5.41 16.38
C GLY A 340 14.30 -5.35 16.57
N TRP A 341 13.64 -4.32 16.05
CA TRP A 341 12.23 -4.08 16.32
C TRP A 341 11.34 -5.16 15.69
N GLU A 342 11.61 -5.57 14.46
CA GLU A 342 10.91 -6.66 13.78
C GLU A 342 11.09 -7.99 14.52
N ARG A 343 12.29 -8.22 15.08
CA ARG A 343 12.56 -9.42 15.89
C ARG A 343 11.72 -9.43 17.16
N LEU A 344 11.56 -8.29 17.83
CA LEU A 344 10.67 -8.17 18.98
C LEU A 344 9.20 -8.36 18.58
N VAL A 345 8.76 -7.74 17.48
CA VAL A 345 7.38 -7.91 17.00
C VAL A 345 7.10 -9.38 16.68
N GLY A 346 7.96 -10.06 15.92
CA GLY A 346 7.80 -11.48 15.59
C GLY A 346 7.76 -12.37 16.83
N LEU A 347 8.63 -12.10 17.82
CA LEU A 347 8.62 -12.80 19.10
C LEU A 347 7.30 -12.64 19.86
N LEU A 348 6.72 -11.44 19.87
CA LEU A 348 5.50 -11.11 20.61
C LEU A 348 4.20 -11.48 19.88
N THR A 349 4.24 -11.71 18.57
CA THR A 349 3.07 -12.10 17.77
C THR A 349 3.07 -13.58 17.37
N GLY A 350 4.22 -14.27 17.47
CA GLY A 350 4.38 -15.64 16.98
C GLY A 350 4.56 -15.72 15.46
N ILE A 351 4.84 -14.60 14.79
CA ILE A 351 5.15 -14.56 13.36
C ILE A 351 6.64 -14.87 13.19
N ASP A 352 6.94 -16.10 12.78
CA ASP A 352 8.32 -16.60 12.64
C ASP A 352 9.03 -16.07 11.36
N ASN A 353 8.35 -15.27 10.52
CA ASN A 353 8.90 -14.72 9.29
C ASN A 353 8.78 -13.16 9.22
N PRO A 354 9.89 -12.41 9.35
CA PRO A 354 9.88 -10.95 9.26
C PRO A 354 9.66 -10.41 7.84
N HIS A 355 9.51 -11.29 6.82
CA HIS A 355 9.01 -10.90 5.50
C HIS A 355 7.48 -10.72 5.45
N GLN A 356 6.74 -11.03 6.52
CA GLN A 356 5.37 -10.56 6.66
C GLN A 356 5.37 -9.05 6.97
N PRO A 357 4.59 -8.25 6.25
CA PRO A 357 4.69 -6.80 6.28
C PRO A 357 4.51 -6.25 7.70
N ASN A 358 5.55 -5.58 8.19
CA ASN A 358 5.53 -4.73 9.36
C ASN A 358 4.41 -3.67 9.16
N PRO A 359 3.60 -3.32 10.18
CA PRO A 359 2.70 -2.17 10.11
C PRO A 359 3.40 -0.82 9.79
N ALA A 360 4.73 -0.74 9.86
CA ALA A 360 5.54 0.37 9.37
C ALA A 360 5.91 0.30 7.86
N THR A 361 5.55 -0.79 7.17
CA THR A 361 5.64 -0.88 5.70
C THR A 361 4.29 -0.51 5.09
N ARG A 362 4.31 0.25 3.98
CA ARG A 362 3.07 0.57 3.26
C ARG A 362 2.33 -0.72 2.91
N PRO A 363 1.00 -0.79 3.05
CA PRO A 363 0.24 -1.96 2.66
C PRO A 363 0.55 -2.32 1.21
N GLN A 364 0.72 -3.61 0.97
CA GLN A 364 1.03 -4.14 -0.35
C GLN A 364 -0.23 -4.63 -1.04
N ASN A 365 -0.16 -4.74 -2.36
CA ASN A 365 -1.23 -5.35 -3.16
C ASN A 365 -2.61 -4.70 -2.92
N VAL A 366 -2.64 -3.39 -2.72
CA VAL A 366 -3.88 -2.67 -2.44
C VAL A 366 -4.79 -2.71 -3.66
N GLY A 367 -6.05 -3.09 -3.45
CA GLY A 367 -6.98 -3.29 -4.55
C GLY A 367 -8.36 -3.73 -4.10
N ILE A 368 -9.13 -4.31 -5.02
CA ILE A 368 -10.53 -4.66 -4.82
C ILE A 368 -10.67 -6.10 -4.30
N HIS A 369 -11.29 -6.26 -3.14
CA HIS A 369 -11.64 -7.54 -2.50
C HIS A 369 -12.99 -8.08 -2.92
N ALA A 370 -13.98 -7.18 -3.00
CA ALA A 370 -15.36 -7.52 -3.30
C ALA A 370 -15.95 -6.46 -4.24
N ILE A 371 -16.88 -6.87 -5.09
CA ILE A 371 -17.61 -5.98 -5.99
C ILE A 371 -19.05 -6.45 -6.08
N GLU A 372 -19.99 -5.51 -5.96
CA GLU A 372 -21.42 -5.77 -6.09
C GLU A 372 -22.05 -4.74 -7.03
N ILE A 373 -23.13 -5.11 -7.70
CA ILE A 373 -23.82 -4.25 -8.65
C ILE A 373 -25.32 -4.23 -8.37
N TYR A 374 -25.92 -3.05 -8.53
CA TYR A 374 -27.35 -2.86 -8.54
C TYR A 374 -27.79 -2.20 -9.85
N SER A 375 -28.95 -2.61 -10.35
CA SER A 375 -29.63 -1.94 -11.45
C SER A 375 -31.14 -2.01 -11.27
N PRO A 376 -31.90 -1.05 -11.82
CA PRO A 376 -33.36 -1.12 -11.84
C PRO A 376 -33.86 -2.45 -12.40
N LEU A 377 -35.03 -2.88 -11.93
CA LEU A 377 -35.67 -4.09 -12.43
C LEU A 377 -36.21 -3.89 -13.85
N ARG A 378 -36.58 -2.66 -14.23
CA ARG A 378 -37.19 -2.33 -15.51
C ARG A 378 -36.14 -1.96 -16.56
N CYS A 379 -36.37 -2.41 -17.78
CA CYS A 379 -35.60 -2.02 -18.96
C CYS A 379 -36.50 -1.92 -20.19
N ILE A 380 -36.04 -1.25 -21.24
CA ILE A 380 -36.63 -1.32 -22.58
C ILE A 380 -35.77 -2.19 -23.50
N ASP A 381 -36.38 -2.71 -24.57
CA ASP A 381 -35.67 -3.34 -25.68
C ASP A 381 -35.34 -2.30 -26.75
N GLU A 382 -34.07 -2.21 -27.15
CA GLU A 382 -33.62 -1.21 -28.13
C GLU A 382 -34.23 -1.45 -29.52
N THR A 383 -34.60 -2.69 -29.86
CA THR A 383 -35.30 -3.00 -31.11
C THR A 383 -36.71 -2.40 -31.12
N ASP A 384 -37.36 -2.39 -29.96
CA ASP A 384 -38.69 -1.79 -29.82
C ASP A 384 -38.59 -0.27 -29.78
N LEU A 385 -37.55 0.29 -29.16
CA LEU A 385 -37.28 1.73 -29.22
C LEU A 385 -36.97 2.20 -30.64
N GLU A 386 -36.24 1.41 -31.44
CA GLU A 386 -35.99 1.73 -32.86
C GLU A 386 -37.30 1.90 -33.64
N LYS A 387 -38.29 1.02 -33.41
CA LYS A 387 -39.62 1.10 -34.03
C LYS A 387 -40.40 2.29 -33.51
N PHE A 388 -40.38 2.51 -32.20
CA PHE A 388 -41.09 3.59 -31.54
C PHE A 388 -40.61 4.97 -32.01
N ASP A 389 -39.30 5.16 -32.13
CA ASP A 389 -38.68 6.40 -32.61
C ASP A 389 -38.75 6.57 -34.14
N GLY A 390 -39.23 5.56 -34.87
CA GLY A 390 -39.30 5.59 -36.34
C GLY A 390 -37.93 5.61 -37.03
N VAL A 391 -36.92 4.97 -36.44
CA VAL A 391 -35.57 4.91 -36.99
C VAL A 391 -35.30 3.59 -37.73
N ALA A 392 -34.24 3.55 -38.53
CA ALA A 392 -33.86 2.33 -39.24
C ALA A 392 -33.46 1.20 -38.27
N ALA A 393 -33.89 -0.02 -38.58
CA ALA A 393 -33.51 -1.21 -37.83
C ALA A 393 -31.98 -1.34 -37.75
N GLY A 394 -31.47 -1.62 -36.55
CA GLY A 394 -30.04 -1.69 -36.28
C GLY A 394 -29.40 -0.36 -35.89
N LYS A 395 -30.10 0.78 -35.92
CA LYS A 395 -29.52 2.07 -35.54
C LYS A 395 -29.01 2.07 -34.10
N TYR A 396 -29.73 1.46 -33.17
CA TYR A 396 -29.37 1.38 -31.75
C TYR A 396 -28.66 0.06 -31.48
N THR A 397 -29.24 -1.07 -31.91
CA THR A 397 -28.69 -2.40 -31.62
C THR A 397 -27.32 -2.66 -32.28
N ILE A 398 -27.06 -2.14 -33.47
CA ILE A 398 -25.77 -2.27 -34.18
C ILE A 398 -24.98 -0.95 -34.13
N GLY A 399 -25.65 0.16 -34.37
CA GLY A 399 -25.03 1.49 -34.46
C GLY A 399 -24.52 2.01 -33.11
N LEU A 400 -25.26 1.76 -32.02
CA LEU A 400 -24.82 2.04 -30.65
C LEU A 400 -24.25 0.79 -29.97
N GLY A 401 -24.72 -0.40 -30.35
CA GLY A 401 -24.26 -1.66 -29.76
C GLY A 401 -24.90 -1.93 -28.40
N THR A 402 -26.16 -1.53 -28.23
CA THR A 402 -26.94 -1.69 -27.00
C THR A 402 -28.14 -2.60 -27.28
N ASP A 403 -28.40 -3.59 -26.43
CA ASP A 403 -29.54 -4.50 -26.58
C ASP A 403 -30.76 -4.00 -25.80
N LYS A 404 -30.51 -3.52 -24.58
CA LYS A 404 -31.51 -3.05 -23.62
C LYS A 404 -30.97 -1.86 -22.83
N MET A 405 -31.88 -1.01 -22.38
CA MET A 405 -31.55 0.14 -21.54
C MET A 405 -32.38 0.11 -20.26
N ALA A 406 -31.72 0.15 -19.10
CA ALA A 406 -32.38 0.16 -17.80
C ALA A 406 -32.89 1.58 -17.49
N PHE A 407 -34.05 1.65 -16.82
CA PHE A 407 -34.64 2.94 -16.42
C PHE A 407 -35.43 2.80 -15.11
N CYS A 408 -35.63 3.93 -14.45
CA CYS A 408 -36.46 4.05 -13.26
C CYS A 408 -37.43 5.23 -13.41
N ASP A 409 -38.46 5.26 -12.57
CA ASP A 409 -39.39 6.39 -12.41
C ASP A 409 -39.06 7.15 -11.12
N ASP A 410 -40.04 7.78 -10.47
CA ASP A 410 -39.86 8.57 -9.25
C ASP A 410 -39.65 7.74 -7.96
N ARG A 411 -39.69 6.40 -8.02
CA ARG A 411 -39.47 5.53 -6.86
C ARG A 411 -37.99 5.26 -6.56
N GLU A 412 -37.10 5.46 -7.51
CA GLU A 412 -35.67 5.25 -7.29
C GLU A 412 -34.88 6.53 -7.58
N ASP A 413 -33.91 6.81 -6.72
CA ASP A 413 -32.97 7.91 -6.89
C ASP A 413 -31.54 7.43 -6.60
N ILE A 414 -30.57 8.35 -6.66
CA ILE A 414 -29.18 7.99 -6.42
C ILE A 414 -28.96 7.43 -5.01
N ASN A 415 -29.64 7.95 -3.99
CA ASN A 415 -29.50 7.43 -2.63
C ASN A 415 -30.04 6.00 -2.55
N SER A 416 -31.22 5.72 -3.11
CA SER A 416 -31.80 4.37 -3.06
C SER A 416 -30.94 3.35 -3.81
N PHE A 417 -30.32 3.74 -4.93
CA PHE A 417 -29.34 2.91 -5.63
C PHE A 417 -28.12 2.60 -4.75
N LEU A 418 -27.51 3.65 -4.16
CA LEU A 418 -26.26 3.50 -3.42
C LEU A 418 -26.47 2.80 -2.07
N LEU A 419 -27.60 3.03 -1.40
CA LEU A 419 -28.03 2.28 -0.21
C LEU A 419 -28.18 0.80 -0.54
N THR A 420 -28.85 0.48 -1.65
CA THR A 420 -29.09 -0.92 -2.05
C THR A 420 -27.79 -1.65 -2.37
N VAL A 421 -26.95 -1.10 -3.24
CA VAL A 421 -25.71 -1.79 -3.63
C VAL A 421 -24.73 -1.94 -2.46
N THR A 422 -24.69 -0.94 -1.57
CA THR A 422 -23.84 -0.97 -0.37
C THR A 422 -24.32 -2.05 0.61
N LYS A 423 -25.62 -2.05 0.95
CA LYS A 423 -26.24 -3.10 1.78
C LYS A 423 -25.98 -4.48 1.21
N ASN A 424 -26.23 -4.66 -0.09
CA ASN A 424 -26.05 -5.95 -0.75
C ASN A 424 -24.59 -6.43 -0.67
N LEU A 425 -23.62 -5.54 -0.86
CA LEU A 425 -22.20 -5.90 -0.72
C LEU A 425 -21.86 -6.32 0.71
N LEU A 426 -22.26 -5.52 1.70
CA LEU A 426 -22.00 -5.82 3.12
C LEU A 426 -22.62 -7.17 3.53
N GLU A 427 -23.85 -7.45 3.12
CA GLU A 427 -24.56 -8.69 3.47
C GLU A 427 -24.01 -9.90 2.72
N LYS A 428 -23.80 -9.81 1.40
CA LYS A 428 -23.39 -10.96 0.59
C LYS A 428 -21.98 -11.44 0.92
N TYR A 429 -21.10 -10.54 1.32
CA TYR A 429 -19.71 -10.81 1.69
C TYR A 429 -19.51 -10.83 3.22
N GLU A 430 -20.60 -10.72 4.00
CA GLU A 430 -20.56 -10.79 5.47
C GLU A 430 -19.56 -9.80 6.10
N ILE A 431 -19.48 -8.59 5.54
CA ILE A 431 -18.50 -7.56 5.93
C ILE A 431 -19.00 -6.83 7.18
N PRO A 432 -18.26 -6.85 8.31
CA PRO A 432 -18.62 -6.09 9.48
C PRO A 432 -18.60 -4.58 9.21
N THR A 433 -19.66 -3.85 9.58
CA THR A 433 -19.71 -2.39 9.42
C THR A 433 -18.58 -1.67 10.18
N ALA A 434 -18.13 -2.25 11.31
CA ALA A 434 -17.00 -1.76 12.09
C ALA A 434 -15.64 -1.88 11.37
N SER A 435 -15.51 -2.75 10.36
CA SER A 435 -14.26 -2.91 9.59
C SER A 435 -14.11 -1.91 8.45
N ILE A 436 -15.01 -0.93 8.32
CA ILE A 436 -14.93 0.14 7.32
C ILE A 436 -14.40 1.41 7.97
N GLY A 437 -13.28 1.94 7.46
CA GLY A 437 -12.66 3.19 7.93
C GLY A 437 -12.79 4.35 6.94
N ARG A 438 -13.16 4.06 5.69
CA ARG A 438 -13.40 5.07 4.66
C ARG A 438 -14.56 4.67 3.74
N LEU A 439 -15.37 5.64 3.32
CA LEU A 439 -16.46 5.48 2.36
C LEU A 439 -16.46 6.68 1.40
N ASP A 440 -16.10 6.46 0.14
CA ASP A 440 -16.16 7.47 -0.92
C ASP A 440 -17.25 7.14 -1.94
N VAL A 441 -17.96 8.17 -2.38
CA VAL A 441 -19.02 8.06 -3.38
C VAL A 441 -18.58 8.73 -4.69
N GLY A 442 -18.80 8.08 -5.82
CA GLY A 442 -18.68 8.67 -7.15
C GLY A 442 -20.05 8.80 -7.81
N THR A 443 -20.49 10.02 -8.09
CA THR A 443 -21.76 10.22 -8.81
C THR A 443 -21.78 11.58 -9.52
N GLU A 444 -22.55 11.68 -10.60
CA GLU A 444 -22.92 12.95 -11.22
C GLU A 444 -24.44 13.25 -11.13
N THR A 445 -25.20 12.35 -10.52
CA THR A 445 -26.64 12.47 -10.28
C THR A 445 -26.88 13.25 -8.97
N ILE A 446 -27.07 14.56 -9.10
CA ILE A 446 -27.24 15.45 -7.94
C ILE A 446 -28.72 15.58 -7.57
N ILE A 447 -29.02 15.31 -6.29
CA ILE A 447 -30.33 15.59 -5.68
C ILE A 447 -30.24 16.57 -4.50
N ASP A 448 -29.03 16.87 -4.02
CA ASP A 448 -28.73 17.94 -3.07
C ASP A 448 -27.36 18.56 -3.41
N LYS A 449 -27.26 19.89 -3.36
CA LYS A 449 -26.06 20.63 -3.78
C LYS A 449 -24.97 20.70 -2.71
N SER A 450 -25.30 20.34 -1.46
CA SER A 450 -24.41 20.42 -0.31
C SER A 450 -24.32 19.10 0.46
N LYS A 451 -25.44 18.42 0.69
CA LYS A 451 -25.46 17.15 1.42
C LYS A 451 -25.00 16.03 0.49
N ALA A 452 -23.82 15.50 0.78
CA ALA A 452 -23.23 14.34 0.10
C ALA A 452 -24.09 13.08 0.29
N VAL A 453 -24.22 12.26 -0.76
CA VAL A 453 -24.86 10.94 -0.72
C VAL A 453 -24.19 10.05 0.33
N LYS A 454 -22.86 10.16 0.51
CA LYS A 454 -22.11 9.48 1.58
C LYS A 454 -22.77 9.60 2.95
N THR A 455 -23.30 10.79 3.28
CA THR A 455 -23.94 11.02 4.59
C THR A 455 -25.27 10.30 4.76
N THR A 456 -25.97 9.97 3.67
CA THR A 456 -27.15 9.09 3.69
C THR A 456 -26.74 7.63 3.87
N LEU A 457 -25.60 7.22 3.29
CA LEU A 457 -25.08 5.85 3.45
C LEU A 457 -24.63 5.55 4.89
N MET A 458 -24.32 6.58 5.69
CA MET A 458 -23.96 6.40 7.10
C MET A 458 -25.07 5.74 7.94
N ASP A 459 -26.33 5.75 7.48
CA ASP A 459 -27.43 5.06 8.14
C ASP A 459 -27.25 3.52 8.12
N LEU A 460 -26.38 2.99 7.26
CA LEU A 460 -25.96 1.58 7.26
C LEU A 460 -24.86 1.28 8.30
N PHE A 461 -24.36 2.28 9.02
CA PHE A 461 -23.23 2.18 9.96
C PHE A 461 -23.58 2.76 11.35
N PRO A 462 -24.68 2.30 12.01
CA PRO A 462 -25.20 2.94 13.22
C PRO A 462 -24.20 2.98 14.40
N ASP A 463 -23.32 1.98 14.49
CA ASP A 463 -22.32 1.87 15.56
C ASP A 463 -20.88 2.21 15.10
N ASN A 464 -20.71 2.76 13.90
CA ASN A 464 -19.42 3.18 13.35
C ASN A 464 -19.52 4.54 12.65
N SER A 465 -19.34 5.62 13.43
CA SER A 465 -19.38 6.99 12.93
C SER A 465 -18.04 7.52 12.41
N ASP A 466 -16.92 6.88 12.77
CA ASP A 466 -15.57 7.30 12.38
C ASP A 466 -15.18 6.68 11.04
N ILE A 467 -15.76 7.22 9.97
CA ILE A 467 -15.56 6.79 8.58
C ILE A 467 -15.22 8.01 7.71
N GLU A 468 -14.00 8.10 7.21
CA GLU A 468 -13.57 9.15 6.28
C GLU A 468 -14.28 9.07 4.91
N GLY A 469 -14.09 10.09 4.07
CA GLY A 469 -14.59 10.12 2.69
C GLY A 469 -15.94 10.83 2.51
N ILE A 470 -16.21 11.25 1.28
CA ILE A 470 -17.39 12.01 0.84
C ILE A 470 -17.66 11.73 -0.65
N ASP A 471 -18.45 12.58 -1.30
CA ASP A 471 -18.73 12.49 -2.73
C ASP A 471 -17.60 13.12 -3.57
N SER A 472 -17.20 12.44 -4.63
CA SER A 472 -16.27 12.88 -5.68
C SER A 472 -17.02 13.01 -7.01
N LYS A 473 -16.93 14.17 -7.66
CA LYS A 473 -17.70 14.48 -8.86
C LYS A 473 -16.86 15.08 -9.99
N ASN A 474 -16.86 14.41 -11.14
CA ASN A 474 -16.63 15.01 -12.46
C ASN A 474 -17.27 14.09 -13.52
N ALA A 475 -18.53 14.34 -13.86
CA ALA A 475 -19.30 13.48 -14.78
C ALA A 475 -19.10 11.98 -14.44
N CYS A 476 -18.95 11.13 -15.47
CA CYS A 476 -18.73 9.70 -15.32
C CYS A 476 -17.35 9.30 -14.72
N TYR A 477 -16.48 10.25 -14.36
CA TYR A 477 -15.17 9.96 -13.76
C TYR A 477 -15.23 9.80 -12.23
N GLY A 478 -16.33 10.22 -11.58
CA GLY A 478 -16.44 10.29 -10.12
C GLY A 478 -16.09 8.99 -9.39
N GLY A 479 -16.51 7.83 -9.93
CA GLY A 479 -16.19 6.52 -9.34
C GLY A 479 -14.69 6.20 -9.34
N THR A 480 -13.97 6.62 -10.37
CA THR A 480 -12.51 6.44 -10.46
C THR A 480 -11.75 7.39 -9.55
N ALA A 481 -12.24 8.62 -9.38
CA ALA A 481 -11.71 9.51 -8.35
C ALA A 481 -11.86 8.90 -6.95
N ALA A 482 -13.05 8.36 -6.63
CA ALA A 482 -13.32 7.69 -5.36
C ALA A 482 -12.42 6.45 -5.16
N LEU A 483 -12.23 5.62 -6.19
CA LEU A 483 -11.32 4.48 -6.12
C LEU A 483 -9.86 4.90 -5.85
N PHE A 484 -9.36 5.91 -6.56
CA PHE A 484 -8.00 6.39 -6.32
C PHE A 484 -7.85 7.00 -4.91
N ASN A 485 -8.84 7.74 -4.43
CA ASN A 485 -8.82 8.27 -3.06
C ASN A 485 -8.79 7.15 -2.02
N ALA A 486 -9.57 6.09 -2.20
CA ALA A 486 -9.58 4.92 -1.31
C ALA A 486 -8.24 4.20 -1.29
N VAL A 487 -7.65 3.89 -2.46
CA VAL A 487 -6.33 3.24 -2.54
C VAL A 487 -5.24 4.12 -1.92
N ASN A 488 -5.22 5.43 -2.24
CA ASN A 488 -4.26 6.36 -1.65
C ASN A 488 -4.40 6.46 -0.13
N TRP A 489 -5.63 6.41 0.40
CA TRP A 489 -5.88 6.41 1.84
C TRP A 489 -5.34 5.15 2.50
N VAL A 490 -5.61 3.97 1.93
CA VAL A 490 -5.04 2.70 2.43
C VAL A 490 -3.51 2.76 2.43
N GLU A 491 -2.89 3.30 1.38
CA GLU A 491 -1.42 3.44 1.29
C GLU A 491 -0.81 4.58 2.13
N SER A 492 -1.65 5.35 2.85
CA SER A 492 -1.21 6.54 3.58
C SER A 492 -0.84 6.27 5.04
N SER A 493 -0.18 7.25 5.67
CA SER A 493 0.04 7.24 7.12
C SER A 493 -1.22 7.44 7.95
N SER A 494 -2.34 7.83 7.33
CA SER A 494 -3.65 7.97 7.99
C SER A 494 -4.46 6.67 7.96
N TRP A 495 -3.98 5.63 7.28
CA TRP A 495 -4.65 4.34 7.28
C TRP A 495 -4.65 3.73 8.69
N ASP A 496 -5.82 3.28 9.12
CA ASP A 496 -6.06 2.75 10.46
C ASP A 496 -6.20 1.22 10.49
N GLY A 497 -5.90 0.55 9.38
CA GLY A 497 -6.02 -0.90 9.22
C GLY A 497 -7.38 -1.39 8.71
N ARG A 498 -8.39 -0.50 8.58
CA ARG A 498 -9.74 -0.87 8.11
C ARG A 498 -9.87 -0.81 6.59
N TYR A 499 -10.92 -1.42 6.04
CA TYR A 499 -11.22 -1.35 4.61
C TYR A 499 -11.77 0.02 4.22
N ALA A 500 -11.56 0.38 2.95
CA ALA A 500 -12.29 1.45 2.29
C ALA A 500 -13.43 0.86 1.45
N LEU A 501 -14.55 1.56 1.40
CA LEU A 501 -15.70 1.25 0.56
C LEU A 501 -15.84 2.33 -0.51
N VAL A 502 -15.91 1.92 -1.78
CA VAL A 502 -16.07 2.82 -2.92
C VAL A 502 -17.41 2.52 -3.56
N VAL A 503 -18.28 3.53 -3.66
CA VAL A 503 -19.62 3.35 -4.22
C VAL A 503 -19.82 4.31 -5.38
N ALA A 504 -20.08 3.79 -6.57
CA ALA A 504 -20.33 4.59 -7.76
C ALA A 504 -21.73 4.29 -8.31
N GLY A 505 -22.44 5.29 -8.84
CA GLY A 505 -23.73 5.04 -9.44
C GLY A 505 -24.40 6.29 -9.96
N ASP A 506 -25.34 6.09 -10.87
CA ASP A 506 -26.00 7.18 -11.58
C ASP A 506 -27.29 6.75 -12.26
N ILE A 507 -28.11 7.77 -12.57
CA ILE A 507 -29.29 7.69 -13.42
C ILE A 507 -29.01 8.55 -14.66
N ALA A 508 -28.70 7.91 -15.78
CA ALA A 508 -28.35 8.57 -17.03
C ALA A 508 -29.60 8.76 -17.90
N ILE A 509 -30.16 9.97 -17.88
CA ILE A 509 -31.35 10.33 -18.66
C ILE A 509 -31.12 11.54 -19.54
N TYR A 510 -31.83 11.57 -20.67
CA TYR A 510 -31.70 12.58 -21.71
C TYR A 510 -33.08 13.01 -22.21
N ALA A 511 -33.15 14.26 -22.65
CA ALA A 511 -34.32 14.80 -23.33
C ALA A 511 -34.61 14.02 -24.63
N GLU A 512 -35.80 14.25 -25.20
CA GLU A 512 -36.16 13.67 -26.51
C GLU A 512 -35.13 13.96 -27.59
N GLY A 513 -34.77 12.93 -28.36
CA GLY A 513 -33.85 13.04 -29.47
C GLY A 513 -32.79 11.94 -29.48
N GLY A 514 -31.76 12.14 -30.30
CA GLY A 514 -30.76 11.11 -30.60
C GLY A 514 -29.87 10.65 -29.43
N ALA A 515 -29.94 11.32 -28.27
CA ALA A 515 -29.21 10.93 -27.06
C ALA A 515 -30.07 10.09 -26.07
N ARG A 516 -31.40 10.07 -26.21
CA ARG A 516 -32.28 9.23 -25.36
C ARG A 516 -31.87 7.75 -25.34
N PRO A 517 -31.49 7.11 -26.47
CA PRO A 517 -31.09 5.70 -26.51
C PRO A 517 -29.68 5.40 -25.95
N VAL A 518 -28.97 6.39 -25.40
CA VAL A 518 -27.68 6.17 -24.72
C VAL A 518 -27.75 6.43 -23.21
N GLY A 519 -28.97 6.46 -22.67
CA GLY A 519 -29.22 6.47 -21.23
C GLY A 519 -28.93 5.12 -20.57
N GLY A 520 -29.37 5.00 -19.33
CA GLY A 520 -29.19 3.80 -18.51
C GLY A 520 -29.21 4.14 -17.03
N ALA A 521 -29.05 3.13 -16.19
CA ALA A 521 -29.07 3.31 -14.75
C ALA A 521 -28.42 2.13 -14.04
N GLY A 522 -27.64 2.42 -13.01
CA GLY A 522 -27.07 1.40 -12.14
C GLY A 522 -26.04 1.95 -11.17
N ALA A 523 -25.60 1.08 -10.26
CA ALA A 523 -24.61 1.39 -9.23
C ALA A 523 -23.72 0.18 -8.95
N VAL A 524 -22.49 0.45 -8.50
CA VAL A 524 -21.49 -0.55 -8.12
C VAL A 524 -20.88 -0.15 -6.77
N ALA A 525 -20.73 -1.11 -5.86
CA ALA A 525 -19.94 -0.97 -4.64
C ALA A 525 -18.69 -1.86 -4.74
N MET A 526 -17.56 -1.38 -4.22
CA MET A 526 -16.28 -2.10 -4.19
C MET A 526 -15.63 -1.99 -2.82
N LEU A 527 -15.24 -3.12 -2.23
CA LEU A 527 -14.43 -3.17 -1.01
C LEU A 527 -12.95 -3.09 -1.38
N VAL A 528 -12.20 -2.16 -0.78
CA VAL A 528 -10.80 -1.87 -1.09
C VAL A 528 -9.92 -2.06 0.15
N GLY A 529 -8.81 -2.76 0.00
CA GLY A 529 -7.86 -3.03 1.08
C GLY A 529 -6.55 -3.67 0.60
N PRO A 530 -5.59 -3.94 1.51
CA PRO A 530 -4.35 -4.64 1.19
C PRO A 530 -4.58 -6.09 0.75
N ASP A 531 -3.60 -6.69 0.08
CA ASP A 531 -3.62 -8.11 -0.30
C ASP A 531 -4.88 -8.53 -1.07
N ALA A 532 -5.35 -7.64 -1.94
CA ALA A 532 -6.54 -7.84 -2.72
C ALA A 532 -6.33 -8.84 -3.86
N PRO A 533 -7.36 -9.63 -4.24
CA PRO A 533 -7.29 -10.47 -5.42
C PRO A 533 -7.15 -9.64 -6.71
N LEU A 534 -7.74 -8.44 -6.76
CA LEU A 534 -7.66 -7.50 -7.88
C LEU A 534 -6.82 -6.27 -7.48
N VAL A 535 -5.52 -6.36 -7.65
CA VAL A 535 -4.55 -5.32 -7.24
C VAL A 535 -4.56 -4.15 -8.22
N LEU A 536 -4.64 -2.92 -7.72
CA LEU A 536 -4.39 -1.72 -8.52
C LEU A 536 -2.88 -1.56 -8.74
N GLU A 537 -2.41 -1.60 -9.98
CA GLU A 537 -1.00 -1.33 -10.24
C GLU A 537 -0.74 0.19 -10.16
N PRO A 538 0.38 0.64 -9.55
CA PRO A 538 0.57 2.03 -9.10
C PRO A 538 0.76 3.06 -10.23
N ILE A 539 0.77 2.64 -11.49
CA ILE A 539 1.02 3.51 -12.64
C ILE A 539 -0.30 3.91 -13.30
N HIS A 540 -0.63 5.19 -13.24
CA HIS A 540 -1.79 5.77 -13.92
C HIS A 540 -1.36 6.83 -14.95
N GLY A 541 -1.93 6.78 -16.14
CA GLY A 541 -1.87 7.87 -17.10
C GLY A 541 -3.16 8.67 -17.04
N SER A 542 -3.09 9.99 -16.82
CA SER A 542 -4.29 10.83 -16.69
C SER A 542 -4.22 12.02 -17.65
N PHE A 543 -5.40 12.45 -18.12
CA PHE A 543 -5.58 13.64 -18.94
C PHE A 543 -6.83 14.39 -18.48
N MET A 544 -6.67 15.68 -18.23
CA MET A 544 -7.76 16.57 -17.84
C MET A 544 -7.67 17.84 -18.68
N ALA A 545 -8.81 18.37 -19.09
CA ALA A 545 -8.88 19.59 -19.89
C ALA A 545 -10.19 20.32 -19.60
N ASN A 546 -10.23 21.63 -19.81
CA ASN A 546 -11.46 22.41 -19.71
C ASN A 546 -12.21 22.38 -21.05
N VAL A 547 -13.33 21.69 -21.12
CA VAL A 547 -14.17 21.54 -22.32
C VAL A 547 -15.67 21.52 -21.96
N TYR A 548 -16.52 21.82 -22.95
CA TYR A 548 -17.98 21.81 -22.81
C TYR A 548 -18.62 20.76 -23.73
N ASP A 549 -18.07 19.55 -23.76
CA ASP A 549 -18.60 18.44 -24.56
C ASP A 549 -19.92 17.89 -24.01
N PHE A 550 -19.99 17.74 -22.69
CA PHE A 550 -21.21 17.39 -21.95
C PHE A 550 -21.14 17.99 -20.55
N TYR A 551 -22.21 18.66 -20.12
CA TYR A 551 -22.28 19.33 -18.82
C TYR A 551 -23.74 19.57 -18.40
N LYS A 552 -24.00 19.78 -17.11
CA LYS A 552 -25.35 20.00 -16.53
C LYS A 552 -25.47 21.41 -15.94
N PRO A 553 -25.69 22.45 -16.77
CA PRO A 553 -25.72 23.84 -16.30
C PRO A 553 -27.08 24.24 -15.70
N ASN A 554 -28.17 23.55 -16.07
CA ASN A 554 -29.50 23.80 -15.57
C ASN A 554 -29.75 22.94 -14.32
N LEU A 555 -29.81 23.57 -13.15
CA LEU A 555 -29.95 22.86 -11.87
C LEU A 555 -31.37 22.38 -11.57
N SER A 556 -32.37 22.82 -12.34
CA SER A 556 -33.77 22.38 -12.24
C SER A 556 -34.11 21.30 -13.27
N SER A 557 -33.12 20.72 -13.94
CA SER A 557 -33.32 19.65 -14.91
C SER A 557 -32.26 18.57 -14.75
N GLU A 558 -32.68 17.31 -14.81
CA GLU A 558 -31.76 16.17 -14.85
C GLU A 558 -31.04 16.06 -16.20
N TYR A 559 -31.57 16.71 -17.26
CA TYR A 559 -31.04 16.58 -18.60
C TYR A 559 -29.75 17.41 -18.79
N PRO A 560 -28.71 16.81 -19.40
CA PRO A 560 -27.47 17.51 -19.70
C PRO A 560 -27.58 18.36 -20.97
N ALA A 561 -26.76 19.41 -21.03
CA ALA A 561 -26.36 20.02 -22.29
C ALA A 561 -25.27 19.16 -22.93
N VAL A 562 -25.46 18.77 -24.20
CA VAL A 562 -24.56 17.84 -24.91
C VAL A 562 -24.20 18.38 -26.28
N ASP A 563 -22.90 18.53 -26.53
CA ASP A 563 -22.34 18.68 -27.88
C ASP A 563 -21.83 17.30 -28.34
N GLY A 564 -22.73 16.57 -29.01
CA GLY A 564 -22.44 15.21 -29.51
C GLY A 564 -21.22 15.14 -30.43
N PRO A 565 -21.09 16.00 -31.46
CA PRO A 565 -19.88 16.09 -32.29
C PRO A 565 -18.60 16.33 -31.48
N LEU A 566 -18.61 17.25 -30.52
CA LEU A 566 -17.45 17.51 -29.68
C LEU A 566 -17.10 16.30 -28.80
N THR A 567 -18.09 15.67 -28.18
CA THR A 567 -17.92 14.45 -27.36
C THR A 567 -17.22 13.33 -28.12
N GLN A 568 -17.57 13.15 -29.41
CA GLN A 568 -16.93 12.15 -30.28
C GLN A 568 -15.44 12.43 -30.56
N THR A 569 -14.94 13.63 -30.29
CA THR A 569 -13.51 13.97 -30.36
C THR A 569 -12.85 13.94 -28.98
N CYS A 570 -13.53 14.43 -27.94
CA CYS A 570 -13.01 14.51 -26.57
C CYS A 570 -12.71 13.13 -25.98
N TYR A 571 -13.63 12.17 -26.11
CA TYR A 571 -13.44 10.81 -25.60
C TYR A 571 -12.20 10.10 -26.19
N PRO A 572 -12.06 9.95 -27.52
CA PRO A 572 -10.88 9.28 -28.08
C PRO A 572 -9.60 10.07 -27.86
N ASN A 573 -9.62 11.41 -27.90
CA ASN A 573 -8.43 12.21 -27.60
C ASN A 573 -7.96 12.01 -26.15
N ALA A 574 -8.87 12.02 -25.18
CA ALA A 574 -8.55 11.76 -23.78
C ALA A 574 -8.00 10.35 -23.58
N LEU A 575 -8.52 9.36 -24.31
CA LEU A 575 -8.02 7.99 -24.33
C LEU A 575 -6.58 7.92 -24.83
N GLU A 576 -6.27 8.58 -25.95
CA GLU A 576 -4.88 8.62 -26.47
C GLU A 576 -3.92 9.25 -25.48
N ARG A 577 -4.29 10.41 -24.92
CA ARG A 577 -3.43 11.19 -24.03
C ARG A 577 -3.17 10.46 -22.71
N SER A 578 -4.20 9.86 -22.13
CA SER A 578 -4.08 9.07 -20.91
C SER A 578 -3.27 7.79 -21.15
N TYR A 579 -3.50 7.10 -22.28
CA TYR A 579 -2.71 5.91 -22.64
C TYR A 579 -1.24 6.24 -22.92
N ASP A 580 -0.93 7.31 -23.66
CA ASP A 580 0.45 7.77 -23.86
C ASP A 580 1.14 8.10 -22.54
N ALA A 581 0.45 8.79 -21.64
CA ALA A 581 0.97 9.09 -20.30
C ALA A 581 1.23 7.81 -19.50
N PHE A 582 0.31 6.84 -19.55
CA PHE A 582 0.47 5.54 -18.89
C PHE A 582 1.68 4.79 -19.45
N ARG A 583 1.75 4.61 -20.78
CA ARG A 583 2.85 3.91 -21.46
C ARG A 583 4.19 4.54 -21.14
N THR A 584 4.27 5.86 -21.11
CA THR A 584 5.52 6.58 -20.80
C THR A 584 6.00 6.28 -19.39
N LYS A 585 5.10 6.32 -18.41
CA LYS A 585 5.42 6.02 -16.99
C LYS A 585 5.77 4.54 -16.81
N GLU A 586 4.99 3.66 -17.42
CA GLU A 586 5.15 2.22 -17.29
C GLU A 586 6.41 1.71 -18.01
N ALA A 587 6.72 2.24 -19.19
CA ALA A 587 7.96 1.94 -19.91
C ALA A 587 9.20 2.34 -19.10
N LYS A 588 9.11 3.43 -18.33
CA LYS A 588 10.17 3.85 -17.39
C LYS A 588 10.28 2.88 -16.21
N ARG A 589 9.15 2.41 -15.67
CA ARG A 589 9.13 1.44 -14.56
C ARG A 589 9.66 0.06 -14.96
N LEU A 590 9.35 -0.38 -16.18
CA LEU A 590 9.73 -1.68 -16.73
C LEU A 590 11.08 -1.66 -17.46
N GLY A 591 11.68 -0.49 -17.64
CA GLY A 591 12.97 -0.36 -18.29
C GLY A 591 14.09 -0.98 -17.46
N ASP A 592 15.24 -1.20 -18.08
CA ASP A 592 16.41 -1.73 -17.38
C ASP A 592 17.22 -0.63 -16.69
N ALA A 593 18.20 -1.03 -15.87
CA ALA A 593 19.08 -0.11 -15.17
C ALA A 593 19.97 0.76 -16.10
N LYS A 594 19.98 0.48 -17.41
CA LYS A 594 20.73 1.22 -18.44
C LYS A 594 19.89 2.33 -19.08
N GLY A 595 18.62 2.45 -18.70
CA GLY A 595 17.70 3.48 -19.22
C GLY A 595 16.96 3.05 -20.49
N ASP A 596 17.09 1.80 -20.93
CA ASP A 596 16.35 1.27 -22.06
C ASP A 596 14.88 1.08 -21.67
N LYS A 597 13.98 1.79 -22.35
CA LYS A 597 12.54 1.75 -22.11
C LYS A 597 11.94 0.48 -22.71
N LYS A 598 11.23 -0.33 -21.91
CA LYS A 598 10.41 -1.41 -22.44
C LYS A 598 9.15 -0.82 -23.11
N ALA A 599 8.92 -1.13 -24.38
CA ALA A 599 7.70 -0.74 -25.06
C ALA A 599 6.48 -1.39 -24.39
N VAL A 600 5.43 -0.60 -24.16
CA VAL A 600 4.15 -1.05 -23.61
C VAL A 600 3.10 -0.95 -24.72
N THR A 601 2.35 -2.01 -24.93
CA THR A 601 1.38 -2.16 -26.03
C THR A 601 0.12 -2.88 -25.54
N LEU A 602 -0.91 -2.94 -26.38
CA LEU A 602 -2.12 -3.72 -26.13
C LEU A 602 -1.87 -5.23 -25.95
N SER A 603 -0.71 -5.73 -26.35
CA SER A 603 -0.32 -7.13 -26.12
C SER A 603 0.03 -7.39 -24.65
N ASP A 604 0.35 -6.35 -23.87
CA ASP A 604 0.70 -6.47 -22.45
C ASP A 604 -0.52 -6.57 -21.51
N PHE A 605 -1.74 -6.47 -22.06
CA PHE A 605 -2.99 -6.64 -21.32
C PHE A 605 -3.76 -7.84 -21.85
N ASP A 606 -4.29 -8.66 -20.95
CA ASP A 606 -5.10 -9.83 -21.30
C ASP A 606 -6.55 -9.44 -21.56
N TYR A 607 -7.07 -8.48 -20.80
CA TYR A 607 -8.43 -7.95 -20.91
C TYR A 607 -8.44 -6.43 -20.85
N ALA A 608 -9.54 -5.82 -21.30
CA ALA A 608 -9.74 -4.38 -21.18
C ALA A 608 -11.19 -4.03 -20.85
N CYS A 609 -11.35 -3.11 -19.90
CA CYS A 609 -12.61 -2.51 -19.49
C CYS A 609 -12.57 -1.00 -19.77
N PHE A 610 -13.69 -0.47 -20.27
CA PHE A 610 -13.81 0.93 -20.62
C PHE A 610 -15.07 1.51 -19.98
N HIS A 611 -15.02 2.80 -19.64
CA HIS A 611 -16.25 3.58 -19.54
C HIS A 611 -17.04 3.42 -20.85
N SER A 612 -18.30 3.02 -20.75
CA SER A 612 -19.12 2.64 -21.90
C SER A 612 -20.40 3.47 -21.94
N PRO A 613 -20.38 4.65 -22.60
CA PRO A 613 -21.60 5.36 -22.94
C PRO A 613 -22.51 4.54 -23.86
N TYR A 614 -21.89 3.79 -24.78
CA TYR A 614 -22.52 2.81 -25.65
C TYR A 614 -21.44 1.92 -26.28
N GLY A 615 -21.79 0.68 -26.63
CA GLY A 615 -20.81 -0.35 -27.05
C GLY A 615 -19.96 0.03 -28.27
N LYS A 616 -20.53 0.76 -29.24
CA LYS A 616 -19.79 1.18 -30.44
C LYS A 616 -18.64 2.14 -30.12
N LEU A 617 -18.79 3.00 -29.12
CA LEU A 617 -17.71 3.91 -28.71
C LEU A 617 -16.54 3.13 -28.09
N VAL A 618 -16.84 2.08 -27.32
CA VAL A 618 -15.83 1.19 -26.75
C VAL A 618 -15.05 0.44 -27.85
N GLN A 619 -15.74 -0.07 -28.88
CA GLN A 619 -15.09 -0.70 -30.04
C GLN A 619 -14.13 0.26 -30.74
N LYS A 620 -14.56 1.51 -30.97
CA LYS A 620 -13.71 2.53 -31.57
C LYS A 620 -12.55 2.92 -30.66
N GLY A 621 -12.78 2.99 -29.35
CA GLY A 621 -11.75 3.29 -28.35
C GLY A 621 -10.64 2.24 -28.36
N TYR A 622 -10.98 0.96 -28.36
CA TYR A 622 -9.98 -0.12 -28.43
C TYR A 622 -9.20 -0.09 -29.76
N ALA A 623 -9.88 0.13 -30.89
CA ALA A 623 -9.23 0.35 -32.18
C ALA A 623 -8.29 1.56 -32.17
N ARG A 624 -8.65 2.63 -31.44
CA ARG A 624 -7.81 3.82 -31.28
C ARG A 624 -6.55 3.55 -30.47
N LEU A 625 -6.60 2.74 -29.42
CA LEU A 625 -5.40 2.28 -28.72
C LEU A 625 -4.47 1.50 -29.65
N MET A 626 -5.02 0.66 -30.53
CA MET A 626 -4.23 -0.08 -31.52
C MET A 626 -3.58 0.85 -32.57
N TYR A 627 -4.23 1.95 -32.92
CA TYR A 627 -3.63 3.00 -33.73
C TYR A 627 -2.46 3.68 -32.99
N ASN A 628 -2.53 3.89 -31.68
CA ASN A 628 -1.41 4.43 -30.90
C ASN A 628 -0.21 3.48 -30.85
N ASP A 629 -0.46 2.17 -30.75
CA ASP A 629 0.60 1.16 -30.86
C ASP A 629 1.25 1.17 -32.26
N TYR A 630 0.45 1.33 -33.32
CA TYR A 630 0.95 1.50 -34.69
C TYR A 630 1.83 2.74 -34.83
N LEU A 631 1.42 3.89 -34.30
CA LEU A 631 2.24 5.11 -34.32
C LEU A 631 3.58 4.93 -33.60
N SER A 632 3.65 4.04 -32.62
CA SER A 632 4.85 3.82 -31.82
C SER A 632 5.81 2.79 -32.43
N ASN A 633 5.28 1.83 -33.20
CA ASN A 633 6.07 0.84 -33.92
C ASN A 633 5.37 0.44 -35.24
N PRO A 634 5.43 1.29 -36.27
CA PRO A 634 4.67 1.08 -37.51
C PRO A 634 5.19 -0.07 -38.37
N THR A 635 6.41 -0.54 -38.11
CA THR A 635 7.05 -1.64 -38.84
C THR A 635 6.75 -3.02 -38.25
N ALA A 636 6.01 -3.11 -37.13
CA ALA A 636 5.63 -4.40 -36.58
C ALA A 636 4.76 -5.20 -37.57
N GLU A 637 4.98 -6.51 -37.65
CA GLU A 637 4.34 -7.42 -38.63
C GLU A 637 2.81 -7.30 -38.63
N ARG A 638 2.21 -7.13 -37.46
CA ARG A 638 0.76 -6.93 -37.26
C ARG A 638 0.18 -5.72 -38.02
N PHE A 639 1.00 -4.76 -38.41
CA PHE A 639 0.60 -3.53 -39.10
C PHE A 639 0.98 -3.53 -40.59
N SER A 640 1.50 -4.64 -41.12
CA SER A 640 1.93 -4.75 -42.53
C SER A 640 0.84 -4.41 -43.56
N ALA A 641 -0.44 -4.60 -43.22
CA ALA A 641 -1.59 -4.27 -44.06
C ALA A 641 -2.11 -2.83 -43.88
N ILE A 642 -1.55 -2.05 -42.95
CA ILE A 642 -1.98 -0.67 -42.69
C ILE A 642 -1.29 0.29 -43.67
N PRO A 643 -2.04 1.17 -44.36
CA PRO A 643 -1.44 2.14 -45.29
C PRO A 643 -0.44 3.07 -44.61
N SER A 644 0.77 3.18 -45.16
CA SER A 644 1.85 4.01 -44.61
C SER A 644 1.50 5.50 -44.55
N HIS A 645 0.66 6.00 -45.47
CA HIS A 645 0.24 7.41 -45.51
C HIS A 645 -0.56 7.85 -44.26
N PHE A 646 -1.03 6.91 -43.43
CA PHE A 646 -1.64 7.24 -42.14
C PHE A 646 -0.65 7.85 -41.13
N LEU A 647 0.66 7.66 -41.33
CA LEU A 647 1.72 8.29 -40.53
C LEU A 647 1.91 9.77 -40.88
N ASP A 648 1.55 10.17 -42.09
CA ASP A 648 1.69 11.54 -42.58
C ASP A 648 0.51 12.44 -42.15
N LEU A 649 -0.56 11.84 -41.61
CA LEU A 649 -1.74 12.57 -41.16
C LEU A 649 -1.47 13.31 -39.86
N GLU A 650 -1.96 14.54 -39.74
CA GLU A 650 -1.93 15.26 -38.46
C GLU A 650 -2.76 14.51 -37.42
N ARG A 651 -2.19 14.24 -36.25
CA ARG A 651 -2.81 13.40 -35.21
C ARG A 651 -4.24 13.83 -34.85
N SER A 652 -4.50 15.14 -34.74
CA SER A 652 -5.82 15.72 -34.48
C SER A 652 -6.85 15.35 -35.56
N SER A 653 -6.45 15.41 -36.83
CA SER A 653 -7.30 15.11 -38.00
C SER A 653 -7.73 13.64 -38.07
N THR A 654 -7.02 12.75 -37.38
CA THR A 654 -7.31 11.31 -37.41
C THR A 654 -8.45 10.88 -36.49
N LEU A 655 -8.87 11.72 -35.52
CA LEU A 655 -9.89 11.36 -34.52
C LEU A 655 -11.23 11.01 -35.14
N LEU A 656 -11.63 11.71 -36.21
CA LEU A 656 -12.87 11.47 -36.95
C LEU A 656 -12.66 10.89 -38.35
N ASN A 657 -11.41 10.56 -38.70
CA ASN A 657 -11.08 10.04 -40.03
C ASN A 657 -11.64 8.62 -40.20
N LYS A 658 -12.55 8.46 -41.18
CA LYS A 658 -13.26 7.20 -41.42
C LYS A 658 -12.39 6.10 -42.02
N GLU A 659 -11.32 6.42 -42.72
CA GLU A 659 -10.39 5.43 -43.26
C GLU A 659 -9.55 4.82 -42.13
N VAL A 660 -9.02 5.66 -41.25
CA VAL A 660 -8.32 5.23 -40.03
C VAL A 660 -9.26 4.41 -39.13
N GLU A 661 -10.47 4.91 -38.85
CA GLU A 661 -11.47 4.21 -38.04
C GLU A 661 -11.74 2.80 -38.60
N LYS A 662 -12.05 2.68 -39.90
CA LYS A 662 -12.36 1.39 -40.54
C LYS A 662 -11.17 0.43 -40.51
N ALA A 663 -9.97 0.90 -40.83
CA ALA A 663 -8.77 0.07 -40.87
C ALA A 663 -8.47 -0.54 -39.51
N PHE A 664 -8.51 0.26 -38.44
CA PHE A 664 -8.16 -0.21 -37.09
C PHE A 664 -9.30 -0.96 -36.41
N VAL A 665 -10.57 -0.66 -36.70
CA VAL A 665 -11.69 -1.51 -36.25
C VAL A 665 -11.62 -2.89 -36.89
N ALA A 666 -11.29 -2.98 -38.18
CA ALA A 666 -11.11 -4.26 -38.85
C ALA A 666 -9.91 -5.03 -38.26
N LEU A 667 -8.76 -4.38 -38.10
CA LEU A 667 -7.54 -4.98 -37.56
C LEU A 667 -7.75 -5.48 -36.12
N SER A 668 -8.43 -4.70 -35.29
CA SER A 668 -8.63 -5.01 -33.86
C SER A 668 -9.79 -5.95 -33.56
N SER A 669 -10.56 -6.38 -34.56
CA SER A 669 -11.84 -7.09 -34.36
C SER A 669 -11.70 -8.38 -33.54
N ALA A 670 -10.68 -9.21 -33.81
CA ALA A 670 -10.44 -10.46 -33.09
C ALA A 670 -10.01 -10.20 -31.63
N ASP A 671 -9.11 -9.24 -31.42
CA ASP A 671 -8.67 -8.79 -30.10
C ASP A 671 -9.85 -8.21 -29.31
N PHE A 672 -10.68 -7.39 -29.94
CA PHE A 672 -11.85 -6.81 -29.29
C PHE A 672 -12.81 -7.88 -28.79
N LYS A 673 -13.11 -8.89 -29.62
CA LYS A 673 -14.00 -9.99 -29.24
C LYS A 673 -13.48 -10.78 -28.03
N THR A 674 -12.17 -10.97 -27.92
CA THR A 674 -11.55 -11.81 -26.89
C THR A 674 -11.16 -11.04 -25.63
N LYS A 675 -10.60 -9.84 -25.77
CA LYS A 675 -10.09 -9.01 -24.66
C LYS A 675 -11.13 -8.04 -24.08
N VAL A 676 -12.07 -7.57 -24.89
CA VAL A 676 -13.11 -6.60 -24.48
C VAL A 676 -14.48 -7.24 -24.40
N GLY A 677 -14.81 -8.17 -25.30
CA GLY A 677 -16.12 -8.83 -25.36
C GLY A 677 -16.67 -9.29 -23.99
N PRO A 678 -15.88 -9.95 -23.13
CA PRO A 678 -16.31 -10.36 -21.80
C PRO A 678 -16.75 -9.21 -20.87
N SER A 679 -16.24 -7.99 -21.05
CA SER A 679 -16.56 -6.83 -20.21
C SER A 679 -17.80 -6.03 -20.67
N THR A 680 -18.54 -6.50 -21.68
CA THR A 680 -19.61 -5.70 -22.35
C THR A 680 -21.03 -6.01 -21.88
N LEU A 681 -21.24 -6.93 -20.93
CA LEU A 681 -22.58 -7.39 -20.58
C LEU A 681 -23.45 -6.26 -20.03
N THR A 682 -22.96 -5.51 -19.04
CA THR A 682 -23.71 -4.39 -18.44
C THR A 682 -24.02 -3.31 -19.46
N SER A 683 -23.06 -2.85 -20.26
CA SER A 683 -23.32 -1.80 -21.25
C SER A 683 -24.34 -2.20 -22.31
N ARG A 684 -24.41 -3.50 -22.66
CA ARG A 684 -25.41 -4.00 -23.61
C ARG A 684 -26.79 -4.14 -22.99
N LYS A 685 -26.89 -4.46 -21.70
CA LYS A 685 -28.16 -4.83 -21.05
C LYS A 685 -28.76 -3.72 -20.17
N LEU A 686 -27.95 -2.76 -19.74
CA LEU A 686 -28.34 -1.68 -18.85
C LEU A 686 -28.19 -0.30 -19.50
N GLY A 687 -27.40 -0.18 -20.57
CA GLY A 687 -27.00 1.10 -21.14
C GLY A 687 -25.90 1.78 -20.31
N ASN A 688 -25.86 3.10 -20.33
CA ASN A 688 -24.87 3.91 -19.64
C ASN A 688 -25.23 4.09 -18.16
N MET A 689 -24.35 3.67 -17.26
CA MET A 689 -24.48 3.86 -15.81
C MET A 689 -23.55 4.99 -15.30
N TYR A 690 -23.14 5.90 -16.18
CA TYR A 690 -22.16 6.97 -15.95
C TYR A 690 -20.96 6.52 -15.10
N SER A 691 -20.85 6.98 -13.84
CA SER A 691 -19.71 6.70 -12.96
C SER A 691 -19.53 5.22 -12.62
N ALA A 692 -20.61 4.44 -12.68
CA ALA A 692 -20.56 2.99 -12.50
C ALA A 692 -20.24 2.23 -13.79
N SER A 693 -20.24 2.85 -14.98
CA SER A 693 -20.11 2.14 -16.26
C SER A 693 -18.80 1.35 -16.40
N LEU A 694 -17.66 1.92 -15.98
CA LEU A 694 -16.37 1.20 -16.03
C LEU A 694 -16.38 -0.01 -15.09
N TYR A 695 -16.94 0.14 -13.90
CA TYR A 695 -16.95 -0.90 -12.88
C TYR A 695 -18.02 -1.96 -13.16
N GLY A 696 -19.11 -1.61 -13.83
CA GLY A 696 -20.03 -2.55 -14.43
C GLY A 696 -19.39 -3.37 -15.55
N ALA A 697 -18.42 -2.80 -16.28
CA ALA A 697 -17.64 -3.55 -17.26
C ALA A 697 -16.67 -4.54 -16.57
N LEU A 698 -16.05 -4.13 -15.45
CA LEU A 698 -15.25 -5.03 -14.61
C LEU A 698 -16.09 -6.16 -14.02
N ALA A 699 -17.27 -5.87 -13.48
CA ALA A 699 -18.22 -6.88 -13.00
C ALA A 699 -18.63 -7.85 -14.12
N SER A 700 -18.86 -7.35 -15.34
CA SER A 700 -19.13 -8.20 -16.51
C SER A 700 -17.99 -9.17 -16.81
N LEU A 701 -16.75 -8.70 -16.74
CA LEU A 701 -15.56 -9.53 -16.97
C LEU A 701 -15.44 -10.64 -15.92
N LEU A 702 -15.62 -10.30 -14.63
CA LEU A 702 -15.51 -11.21 -13.50
C LEU A 702 -16.62 -12.27 -13.48
N ASP A 703 -17.81 -11.94 -13.99
CA ASP A 703 -18.92 -12.88 -14.17
C ASP A 703 -18.73 -13.78 -15.41
N ALA A 704 -18.15 -13.24 -16.49
CA ALA A 704 -18.06 -13.95 -17.77
C ALA A 704 -16.85 -14.90 -17.88
N VAL A 705 -15.80 -14.70 -17.09
CA VAL A 705 -14.54 -15.47 -17.18
C VAL A 705 -14.31 -16.23 -15.89
N GLU A 706 -14.01 -17.53 -16.02
CA GLU A 706 -13.70 -18.40 -14.89
C GLU A 706 -12.50 -17.87 -14.08
N PRO A 707 -12.56 -17.91 -12.73
CA PRO A 707 -11.49 -17.41 -11.85
C PRO A 707 -10.09 -17.95 -12.19
N SER A 708 -9.99 -19.24 -12.52
CA SER A 708 -8.71 -19.88 -12.88
C SER A 708 -8.10 -19.32 -14.18
N ALA A 709 -8.93 -18.83 -15.11
CA ALA A 709 -8.46 -18.21 -16.34
C ALA A 709 -8.05 -16.74 -16.14
N LEU A 710 -8.56 -16.10 -15.07
CA LEU A 710 -8.20 -14.74 -14.67
C LEU A 710 -6.91 -14.67 -13.85
N GLN A 711 -6.50 -15.75 -13.17
CA GLN A 711 -5.31 -15.75 -12.33
C GLN A 711 -4.05 -15.26 -13.08
N GLY A 712 -3.36 -14.27 -12.50
CA GLY A 712 -2.15 -13.65 -13.04
C GLY A 712 -2.38 -12.66 -14.20
N LYS A 713 -3.63 -12.51 -14.66
CA LYS A 713 -3.98 -11.67 -15.81
C LYS A 713 -3.91 -10.19 -15.48
N ARG A 714 -3.60 -9.40 -16.52
CA ARG A 714 -3.55 -7.94 -16.45
C ARG A 714 -4.71 -7.32 -17.20
N ILE A 715 -5.46 -6.45 -16.54
CA ILE A 715 -6.69 -5.83 -17.05
C ILE A 715 -6.42 -4.34 -17.27
N ALA A 716 -6.58 -3.87 -18.51
CA ALA A 716 -6.56 -2.44 -18.82
C ALA A 716 -7.89 -1.79 -18.41
N MET A 717 -7.82 -0.62 -17.78
CA MET A 717 -8.97 0.13 -17.30
C MET A 717 -8.92 1.54 -17.86
N TYR A 718 -9.99 1.97 -18.53
CA TYR A 718 -10.13 3.35 -19.01
C TYR A 718 -11.38 4.03 -18.45
N SER A 719 -11.16 5.04 -17.63
CA SER A 719 -12.20 5.91 -17.09
C SER A 719 -12.23 7.23 -17.85
N TYR A 720 -13.43 7.73 -18.15
CA TYR A 720 -13.66 9.02 -18.78
C TYR A 720 -14.88 9.68 -18.15
N GLY A 721 -14.82 10.98 -17.94
CA GLY A 721 -15.96 11.84 -17.67
C GLY A 721 -15.79 13.15 -18.41
N SER A 722 -16.85 13.61 -19.06
CA SER A 722 -16.88 14.88 -19.79
C SER A 722 -16.57 16.10 -18.91
N GLY A 723 -16.19 17.21 -19.56
CA GLY A 723 -15.75 18.43 -18.89
C GLY A 723 -14.26 18.80 -18.97
N LEU A 724 -13.26 17.92 -19.10
CA LEU A 724 -13.20 16.46 -19.01
C LEU A 724 -12.07 16.00 -18.09
N ALA A 725 -12.22 14.81 -17.53
CA ALA A 725 -11.21 14.07 -16.78
C ALA A 725 -11.17 12.60 -17.23
N ALA A 726 -9.98 12.06 -17.46
CA ALA A 726 -9.80 10.69 -17.89
C ALA A 726 -8.52 10.06 -17.34
N SER A 727 -8.57 8.75 -17.10
CA SER A 727 -7.41 7.97 -16.68
C SER A 727 -7.39 6.60 -17.32
N PHE A 728 -6.20 6.20 -17.75
CA PHE A 728 -5.84 4.83 -18.11
C PHE A 728 -4.98 4.24 -16.98
N PHE A 729 -5.40 3.11 -16.44
CA PHE A 729 -4.73 2.41 -15.35
C PHE A 729 -4.93 0.90 -15.52
N THR A 730 -4.34 0.10 -14.63
CA THR A 730 -4.41 -1.36 -14.73
C THR A 730 -4.73 -2.03 -13.41
N LEU A 731 -5.44 -3.15 -13.51
CA LEU A 731 -5.60 -4.12 -12.43
C LEU A 731 -4.80 -5.38 -12.74
N ARG A 732 -4.23 -6.00 -11.72
CA ARG A 732 -3.62 -7.33 -11.79
C ARG A 732 -4.41 -8.30 -10.93
N VAL A 733 -4.79 -9.43 -11.51
CA VAL A 733 -5.41 -10.52 -10.76
C VAL A 733 -4.29 -11.30 -10.06
N GLN A 734 -4.02 -10.99 -8.79
CA GLN A 734 -3.01 -11.66 -7.98
C GLN A 734 -3.60 -12.79 -7.13
N GLY A 735 -4.80 -12.62 -6.60
CA GLY A 735 -5.46 -13.59 -5.73
C GLY A 735 -6.66 -14.27 -6.37
N ASP A 736 -7.25 -15.20 -5.61
CA ASP A 736 -8.43 -15.95 -6.05
C ASP A 736 -9.66 -15.03 -6.19
N THR A 737 -10.34 -15.13 -7.33
CA THR A 737 -11.55 -14.36 -7.65
C THR A 737 -12.83 -15.21 -7.56
N SER A 738 -12.73 -16.45 -7.06
CA SER A 738 -13.85 -17.40 -6.97
C SER A 738 -15.00 -16.90 -6.11
N GLU A 739 -14.71 -16.26 -4.97
CA GLU A 739 -15.76 -15.68 -4.14
C GLU A 739 -16.50 -14.56 -4.86
N ILE A 740 -15.77 -13.65 -5.53
CA ILE A 740 -16.38 -12.59 -6.33
C ILE A 740 -17.31 -13.18 -7.39
N HIS A 741 -16.82 -14.15 -8.16
CA HIS A 741 -17.58 -14.81 -9.22
C HIS A 741 -18.86 -15.47 -8.68
N GLN A 742 -18.78 -16.19 -7.55
CA GLN A 742 -19.91 -16.91 -6.96
C GLN A 742 -20.98 -15.98 -6.35
N ARG A 743 -20.58 -14.83 -5.81
CA ARG A 743 -21.49 -13.89 -5.13
C ARG A 743 -22.15 -12.89 -6.09
N LEU A 744 -21.43 -12.49 -7.14
CA LEU A 744 -21.89 -11.48 -8.10
C LEU A 744 -23.10 -11.98 -8.92
N LYS A 745 -22.98 -13.14 -9.58
CA LYS A 745 -24.04 -13.76 -10.41
C LYS A 745 -24.75 -12.77 -11.34
N LEU A 746 -23.99 -11.87 -11.96
CA LEU A 746 -24.51 -10.71 -12.69
C LEU A 746 -25.45 -11.15 -13.81
N LYS A 747 -25.06 -12.15 -14.62
CA LYS A 747 -25.91 -12.63 -15.71
C LYS A 747 -27.29 -13.08 -15.23
N GLU A 748 -27.35 -13.86 -14.14
CA GLU A 748 -28.61 -14.33 -13.55
C GLU A 748 -29.44 -13.15 -13.04
N GLN A 749 -28.83 -12.15 -12.41
CA GLN A 749 -29.52 -10.94 -11.94
C GLN A 749 -30.15 -10.15 -13.09
N LEU A 750 -29.45 -10.03 -14.23
CA LEU A 750 -29.92 -9.29 -15.41
C LEU A 750 -30.99 -10.03 -16.21
N GLU A 751 -31.02 -11.36 -16.15
CA GLU A 751 -32.09 -12.17 -16.75
C GLU A 751 -33.44 -11.95 -16.06
N GLN A 752 -33.45 -11.44 -14.82
CA GLN A 752 -34.66 -11.05 -14.10
C GLN A 752 -35.22 -9.68 -14.53
N ASN A 753 -34.50 -8.91 -15.37
CA ASN A 753 -34.95 -7.60 -15.82
C ASN A 753 -36.27 -7.72 -16.61
N GLN A 754 -37.23 -6.88 -16.26
CA GLN A 754 -38.55 -6.82 -16.88
C GLN A 754 -38.52 -5.83 -18.04
N VAL A 755 -38.72 -6.34 -19.25
CA VAL A 755 -38.87 -5.51 -20.45
C VAL A 755 -40.24 -4.81 -20.38
N ARG A 756 -40.22 -3.47 -20.48
CA ARG A 756 -41.41 -2.61 -20.47
C ARG A 756 -41.60 -1.94 -21.84
N SER A 757 -42.81 -1.43 -22.09
CA SER A 757 -43.10 -0.75 -23.35
C SER A 757 -42.42 0.62 -23.41
N CYS A 758 -42.21 1.12 -24.63
CA CYS A 758 -41.60 2.45 -24.83
C CYS A 758 -42.49 3.57 -24.28
N GLU A 759 -43.81 3.39 -24.27
CA GLU A 759 -44.76 4.34 -23.67
C GLU A 759 -44.60 4.42 -22.15
N GLU A 760 -44.41 3.28 -21.47
CA GLU A 760 -44.14 3.25 -20.02
C GLU A 760 -42.81 3.94 -19.70
N PHE A 761 -41.78 3.72 -20.53
CA PHE A 761 -40.50 4.42 -20.39
C PHE A 761 -40.62 5.94 -20.54
N VAL A 762 -41.30 6.41 -21.60
CA VAL A 762 -41.53 7.85 -21.81
C VAL A 762 -42.36 8.44 -20.66
N ALA A 763 -43.37 7.72 -20.17
CA ALA A 763 -44.17 8.14 -19.02
C ALA A 763 -43.33 8.23 -17.73
N ALA A 764 -42.41 7.29 -17.50
CA ALA A 764 -41.49 7.33 -16.37
C ALA A 764 -40.54 8.53 -16.44
N LEU A 765 -39.96 8.82 -17.61
CA LEU A 765 -39.11 10.00 -17.79
C LEU A 765 -39.89 11.30 -17.54
N LYS A 766 -41.11 11.39 -18.08
CA LYS A 766 -41.99 12.54 -17.87
C LYS A 766 -42.34 12.73 -16.39
N LEU A 767 -42.65 11.63 -15.69
CA LEU A 767 -42.92 11.67 -14.25
C LEU A 767 -41.71 12.19 -13.47
N ARG A 768 -40.49 11.73 -13.80
CA ARG A 768 -39.26 12.25 -13.18
C ARG A 768 -39.07 13.73 -13.45
N GLU A 769 -39.25 14.17 -14.69
CA GLU A 769 -39.16 15.58 -15.07
C GLU A 769 -40.18 16.45 -14.32
N GLU A 770 -41.43 16.02 -14.22
CA GLU A 770 -42.50 16.71 -13.48
C GLU A 770 -42.25 16.77 -11.97
N LYS A 771 -41.49 15.81 -11.40
CA LYS A 771 -41.26 15.64 -9.96
C LYS A 771 -39.87 15.99 -9.48
N HIS A 772 -38.96 16.39 -10.36
CA HIS A 772 -37.56 16.68 -10.03
C HIS A 772 -37.42 17.68 -8.88
N ASP A 773 -38.17 18.79 -8.96
CA ASP A 773 -38.18 19.88 -7.97
C ASP A 773 -39.38 19.78 -6.98
N ALA A 774 -40.02 18.61 -6.88
CA ALA A 774 -41.19 18.45 -6.01
C ALA A 774 -40.82 18.48 -4.51
N THR A 775 -41.72 19.03 -3.71
CA THR A 775 -41.67 19.03 -2.23
C THR A 775 -42.98 18.49 -1.68
N ASP A 776 -42.95 17.94 -0.46
CA ASP A 776 -44.12 17.33 0.18
C ASP A 776 -44.83 16.33 -0.76
N TYR A 777 -44.05 15.37 -1.25
CA TYR A 777 -44.42 14.48 -2.33
C TYR A 777 -44.21 13.01 -1.97
N THR A 778 -45.23 12.20 -2.26
CA THR A 778 -45.12 10.73 -2.20
C THR A 778 -45.00 10.20 -3.63
N PRO A 779 -43.88 9.57 -4.01
CA PRO A 779 -43.72 8.95 -5.32
C PRO A 779 -44.90 8.06 -5.72
N THR A 780 -45.27 8.12 -6.99
CA THR A 780 -46.46 7.46 -7.53
C THR A 780 -46.15 6.21 -8.35
N GLY A 781 -44.88 5.99 -8.70
CA GLY A 781 -44.39 4.74 -9.27
C GLY A 781 -44.75 3.52 -8.43
N ARG A 782 -44.81 2.35 -9.08
CA ARG A 782 -45.18 1.09 -8.44
C ARG A 782 -44.01 0.52 -7.63
N VAL A 783 -44.24 0.16 -6.37
CA VAL A 783 -43.22 -0.48 -5.53
C VAL A 783 -42.89 -1.89 -6.04
N GLU A 784 -43.84 -2.55 -6.71
CA GLU A 784 -43.65 -3.86 -7.31
C GLU A 784 -42.61 -3.88 -8.45
N ASP A 785 -42.32 -2.71 -9.02
CA ASP A 785 -41.30 -2.50 -10.06
C ASP A 785 -39.88 -2.31 -9.49
N ILE A 786 -39.70 -2.33 -8.16
CA ILE A 786 -38.40 -2.26 -7.48
C ILE A 786 -37.91 -3.67 -7.18
N ARG A 787 -36.60 -3.97 -7.18
CA ARG A 787 -36.16 -5.33 -6.81
C ARG A 787 -36.53 -5.68 -5.37
N GLN A 788 -36.85 -6.95 -5.11
CA GLN A 788 -37.08 -7.43 -3.74
C GLN A 788 -35.83 -7.17 -2.89
N GLY A 789 -36.00 -6.61 -1.69
CA GLY A 789 -34.88 -6.28 -0.80
C GLY A 789 -34.09 -5.01 -1.17
N ALA A 790 -34.50 -4.28 -2.22
CA ALA A 790 -33.89 -3.00 -2.60
C ALA A 790 -34.59 -1.81 -1.92
N TYR A 791 -33.83 -0.73 -1.71
CA TYR A 791 -34.35 0.54 -1.22
C TYR A 791 -35.13 1.28 -2.32
N TYR A 792 -36.17 1.99 -1.90
CA TYR A 792 -36.93 2.91 -2.75
C TYR A 792 -37.31 4.18 -1.98
N LEU A 793 -37.52 5.26 -2.71
CA LEU A 793 -38.01 6.53 -2.19
C LEU A 793 -39.49 6.39 -1.79
N HIS A 794 -39.74 6.50 -0.50
CA HIS A 794 -41.08 6.39 0.06
C HIS A 794 -41.80 7.73 0.06
N HIS A 795 -41.12 8.79 0.49
CA HIS A 795 -41.70 10.12 0.69
C HIS A 795 -40.61 11.20 0.71
N LEU A 796 -40.95 12.40 0.26
CA LEU A 796 -40.22 13.63 0.52
C LEU A 796 -41.14 14.59 1.26
N ASP A 797 -40.68 15.21 2.34
CA ASP A 797 -41.51 16.18 3.07
C ASP A 797 -41.38 17.62 2.53
N SER A 798 -42.05 18.57 3.20
CA SER A 798 -42.03 19.99 2.85
C SER A 798 -40.64 20.65 3.00
N MET A 799 -39.68 19.98 3.65
CA MET A 799 -38.30 20.43 3.82
C MET A 799 -37.32 19.70 2.89
N HIS A 800 -37.82 18.96 1.89
CA HIS A 800 -37.04 18.15 0.95
C HIS A 800 -36.31 16.95 1.61
N ARG A 801 -36.65 16.60 2.85
CA ARG A 801 -36.06 15.43 3.51
C ARG A 801 -36.66 14.16 2.91
N ARG A 802 -35.79 13.24 2.52
CA ARG A 802 -36.17 12.00 1.82
C ARG A 802 -36.23 10.83 2.80
N VAL A 803 -37.27 10.01 2.66
CA VAL A 803 -37.47 8.78 3.44
C VAL A 803 -37.37 7.58 2.51
N TYR A 804 -36.54 6.61 2.89
CA TYR A 804 -36.33 5.39 2.13
C TYR A 804 -36.85 4.17 2.90
N LYS A 805 -37.39 3.21 2.15
CA LYS A 805 -37.87 1.91 2.65
C LYS A 805 -37.33 0.78 1.79
N ILE A 806 -37.32 -0.42 2.36
CA ILE A 806 -36.87 -1.64 1.68
C ILE A 806 -38.10 -2.41 1.18
N ARG A 807 -38.13 -2.76 -0.11
CA ARG A 807 -39.22 -3.56 -0.68
C ARG A 807 -39.31 -4.93 0.02
N GLY A 808 -40.49 -5.21 0.58
CA GLY A 808 -40.83 -6.45 1.27
C GLY A 808 -40.32 -6.57 2.70
N HIS A 809 -39.77 -5.49 3.25
CA HIS A 809 -39.39 -5.34 4.65
C HIS A 809 -39.92 -4.01 5.19
N GLU A 810 -41.11 -3.59 4.73
CA GLU A 810 -41.70 -2.31 5.12
C GLU A 810 -41.96 -2.31 6.65
N GLY A 811 -41.18 -1.52 7.41
CA GLY A 811 -41.32 -1.36 8.86
C GLY A 811 -40.23 -1.99 9.74
N GLU A 812 -39.25 -2.71 9.16
CA GLU A 812 -38.14 -3.30 9.95
C GLU A 812 -36.94 -2.33 10.10
N GLN A 813 -36.64 -1.52 9.08
CA GLN A 813 -35.63 -0.44 9.11
C GLN A 813 -36.04 0.66 8.11
N ASP A 814 -36.71 1.71 8.59
CA ASP A 814 -36.96 2.92 7.80
C ASP A 814 -35.71 3.82 7.88
N ILE A 815 -35.21 4.30 6.74
CA ILE A 815 -34.16 5.32 6.70
C ILE A 815 -34.84 6.70 6.60
N VAL A 816 -34.80 7.47 7.69
CA VAL A 816 -35.45 8.79 7.83
C VAL A 816 -34.43 9.84 8.28
N ALA A 817 -34.41 10.99 7.62
CA ALA A 817 -33.45 12.07 7.87
C ALA A 817 -33.72 12.95 9.13
N ASP A 818 -34.57 12.55 10.06
CA ASP A 818 -34.90 13.36 11.25
C ASP A 818 -34.61 12.61 12.55
N GLY A 819 -33.44 12.87 13.14
CA GLY A 819 -33.19 13.12 14.58
C GLY A 819 -33.73 12.21 15.69
N ALA A 820 -34.48 11.16 15.39
CA ALA A 820 -34.89 10.15 16.35
C ALA A 820 -33.96 8.95 16.17
N PRO A 821 -33.03 8.71 17.10
CA PRO A 821 -32.16 7.55 17.01
C PRO A 821 -33.03 6.28 17.01
N VAL A 822 -32.76 5.40 16.06
CA VAL A 822 -33.28 4.02 16.07
C VAL A 822 -32.87 3.29 17.37
N ASN A 823 -31.92 3.84 18.15
CA ASN A 823 -31.48 3.35 19.47
C ASN A 823 -31.32 4.40 20.60
N GLY A 824 -32.12 5.47 20.64
CA GLY A 824 -32.19 6.34 21.83
C GLY A 824 -30.95 7.17 22.21
N GLN A 825 -29.82 7.11 21.49
CA GLN A 825 -28.65 7.95 21.76
C GLN A 825 -28.76 9.30 21.04
N GLN A 826 -28.87 10.37 21.81
CA GLN A 826 -28.71 11.73 21.31
C GLN A 826 -27.33 11.90 20.68
N ILE A 827 -27.28 12.56 19.52
CA ILE A 827 -26.05 13.13 18.95
C ILE A 827 -25.60 14.21 19.94
N ALA A 828 -24.62 13.88 20.78
CA ALA A 828 -23.96 14.77 21.73
C ALA A 828 -22.49 14.93 21.34
#